data_AF-X0BT69-F1
#
_entry.id   AF-X0BT69-F1
#
_cell.length_a   1.000
_cell.length_b   1.000
_cell.length_c   1.000
_cell.angle_alpha   90.00
_cell.angle_beta   90.00
_cell.angle_gamma   90.00
#
_symmetry.space_group_name_H-M   'P 1'
#
loop_
_entity.id
_entity.type
_entity.pdbx_description
1 polymer ?
#
loop_
_entity_poly.entity_id
_entity_poly.type
_entity_poly.pdbx_seq_one_letter_code
_entity_poly.pdbx_strand_id
1 'polypeptide(L)'
;MPCSNCRFNLTECVVPTGPRQPRLAGEGLSFKHYSPDLSQGTDSYLSFQLLRNAVESPDLPPDCIQVQAPSATRDCGSSVLDTASPIDSHSVHSNYPSTQSSDDQAHIGSDFQPLAGAIDIDQAQSTHESTGTPLVLTGDCWDRVEIDHNAVHDAVSLGSEGCFDIPVEPIMRRFISHYFLYVHPLLPMLDEGDFWDLQSDSNPANFRNNCPDILLLQAMLFAACQFVSEEEVKALGFRGLRQAKACFYKRAKMQTDHILMAQAALLLTYWSSSLNSSEKQPNSIWLGRAINHAKALGADKCADVPKGVGHASSQQRLHDNRLRRIWWCCIIRDRIISLCVRRHLQISRDHLDNHATTTISYDTLSGENDRSHVYDVDTKSSLITLMLTLTDLCLCLSDILTVVHPAKDFTVSDARDSTRRILQIYECKKGLENWCAKAVAASSIMAITEQDGHQVDMPKSSVLMFANMIWIYYHSARVTLCNFELLLGMTTHSLVSYENTQLQVATIERVRIGLWDAATHITNRLEQLLDLGLARYLPSSAVSCTALPLALHILDAKLSPGGVPRESTDEQSRRLKRQNQLNILVSAMLEYQPRYEGVDWVTRAIRQQILFLSLFMNLGATCTLSIIDTTCYLTVPADTLVEPTIPGHELMNFPTFSFLINHDTTGKQLLFDLGCRKDFWNLPDPIAKTIDKRVPGIKVDNNLADILREGGLDLSKIDAAIVSHHHYDHLGDPSTFPETMDLIVGPGFSQHFLPGYPANPNSPVHESAFKNREVREIDFDQHLHVAGYQAMDYFGDGSLFLLNTPGHAIGHLSSLVRTTSDTFVFLGGDICHFGGAFRPTKKTQMPRELTRDEVGLPSSAPEVASCQQYLSCHPNPAEASSTPYYRPCSHADSWYVDPSEAHKSVSTLMSLDAIDKVLVLIAHDPSIVGVLPMFPAATLNGWYQLGWKRLLRWRFLDQLPIDGQPRPYLVDGTYVDGRRVKTLGGTKI
;
A
#
# COMPACT_ATOMS: atom_id res chain seq x y z
N MET A 1 -7.93 -16.22 33.10
CA MET A 1 -7.37 -17.32 32.28
C MET A 1 -5.98 -17.65 32.80
N PRO A 2 -5.64 -18.91 33.10
CA PRO A 2 -4.29 -19.28 33.50
C PRO A 2 -3.33 -19.21 32.30
N CYS A 3 -2.12 -18.70 32.49
CA CYS A 3 -1.16 -18.49 31.39
C CYS A 3 -0.62 -19.81 30.83
N SER A 4 -0.31 -19.81 29.53
CA SER A 4 0.14 -20.97 28.73
C SER A 4 1.45 -21.61 29.22
N ASN A 5 2.27 -20.89 29.98
CA ASN A 5 3.53 -21.41 30.53
C ASN A 5 3.36 -22.36 31.74
N CYS A 6 2.20 -22.38 32.41
CA CYS A 6 2.01 -23.20 33.61
C CYS A 6 1.52 -24.64 33.31
N ARG A 7 1.24 -24.98 32.04
CA ARG A 7 0.79 -26.34 31.65
C ARG A 7 1.92 -27.36 31.50
N PHE A 8 3.18 -26.93 31.37
CA PHE A 8 4.31 -27.83 31.09
C PHE A 8 5.07 -28.33 32.33
N ASN A 9 4.90 -27.71 33.51
CA ASN A 9 5.70 -28.03 34.72
C ASN A 9 4.90 -28.38 35.98
N LEU A 10 3.59 -28.67 35.87
CA LEU A 10 2.72 -29.10 37.00
C LEU A 10 2.87 -28.25 38.29
N THR A 11 3.06 -26.94 38.16
CA THR A 11 3.22 -26.02 39.30
C THR A 11 2.00 -25.09 39.42
N GLU A 12 1.47 -24.95 40.64
CA GLU A 12 0.23 -24.22 40.94
C GLU A 12 0.43 -22.70 40.99
N CYS A 13 -0.51 -21.92 40.46
CA CYS A 13 -0.40 -20.46 40.31
C CYS A 13 -1.06 -19.72 41.49
N VAL A 14 -0.27 -19.03 42.32
CA VAL A 14 -0.76 -18.24 43.46
C VAL A 14 -0.51 -16.75 43.23
N VAL A 15 -1.56 -15.94 43.22
CA VAL A 15 -1.50 -14.47 43.11
C VAL A 15 -1.47 -13.84 44.52
N PRO A 16 -0.49 -12.99 44.89
CA PRO A 16 -0.45 -12.37 46.21
C PRO A 16 -1.40 -11.17 46.31
N THR A 17 -2.18 -11.09 47.38
CA THR A 17 -3.02 -9.93 47.75
C THR A 17 -2.27 -9.01 48.72
N GLY A 18 -2.12 -7.73 48.37
CA GLY A 18 -1.58 -6.68 49.24
C GLY A 18 -2.65 -6.01 50.13
N PRO A 19 -2.26 -5.33 51.23
CA PRO A 19 -3.14 -5.01 52.35
C PRO A 19 -3.98 -3.73 52.15
N ARG A 20 -5.21 -3.74 52.70
CA ARG A 20 -6.13 -2.60 52.83
C ARG A 20 -5.87 -1.81 54.12
N GLN A 21 -6.02 -0.48 54.09
CA GLN A 21 -6.38 0.37 55.25
C GLN A 21 -6.78 1.82 54.78
N PRO A 22 -7.43 2.68 55.61
CA PRO A 22 -8.89 2.79 55.77
C PRO A 22 -9.48 4.19 55.45
N ARG A 23 -10.83 4.27 55.42
CA ARG A 23 -11.63 5.50 55.22
C ARG A 23 -11.70 6.37 56.48
N LEU A 24 -11.66 7.70 56.29
CA LEU A 24 -12.06 8.71 57.28
C LEU A 24 -13.25 9.53 56.73
N ALA A 25 -14.22 9.79 57.60
CA ALA A 25 -15.41 10.59 57.35
C ALA A 25 -15.26 11.98 58.01
N GLY A 26 -15.86 13.01 57.39
CA GLY A 26 -16.03 14.35 57.95
C GLY A 26 -17.02 15.17 57.13
N GLU A 27 -18.09 15.64 57.79
CA GLU A 27 -19.23 16.40 57.27
C GLU A 27 -18.93 17.91 57.13
N GLY A 28 -19.70 18.65 56.29
CA GLY A 28 -19.91 20.10 56.47
C GLY A 28 -20.05 21.00 55.22
N LEU A 29 -21.26 21.10 54.66
CA LEU A 29 -22.00 22.26 54.10
C LEU A 29 -21.31 23.42 53.29
N SER A 30 -21.93 23.73 52.13
CA SER A 30 -22.40 25.06 51.63
C SER A 30 -21.68 25.82 50.48
N PHE A 31 -22.40 25.89 49.35
CA PHE A 31 -22.56 26.94 48.31
C PHE A 31 -21.41 27.40 47.36
N LYS A 32 -21.67 27.11 46.07
CA LYS A 32 -21.42 27.87 44.81
C LYS A 32 -20.09 28.65 44.65
N HIS A 33 -19.28 28.23 43.68
CA HIS A 33 -18.76 29.11 42.61
C HIS A 33 -18.30 28.27 41.40
N TYR A 34 -18.65 28.76 40.21
CA TYR A 34 -18.22 28.28 38.90
C TYR A 34 -16.69 28.43 38.78
N SER A 35 -16.00 27.39 38.31
CA SER A 35 -14.68 27.52 37.67
C SER A 35 -14.53 26.46 36.58
N PRO A 36 -13.97 26.82 35.42
CA PRO A 36 -13.87 25.93 34.26
C PRO A 36 -12.76 24.91 34.51
N ASP A 37 -13.09 23.63 34.46
CA ASP A 37 -12.10 22.58 34.69
C ASP A 37 -11.32 22.29 33.39
N LEU A 38 -10.01 22.54 33.48
CA LEU A 38 -9.01 22.19 32.48
C LEU A 38 -8.95 20.67 32.33
N SER A 39 -9.56 20.15 31.26
CA SER A 39 -9.37 18.78 30.79
C SER A 39 -8.82 18.77 29.35
N GLN A 40 -7.68 19.45 29.14
CA GLN A 40 -6.82 19.16 27.99
C GLN A 40 -5.94 17.95 28.35
N GLY A 41 -6.45 16.75 28.08
CA GLY A 41 -5.71 15.50 28.30
C GLY A 41 -6.34 14.25 27.68
N THR A 42 -7.40 14.37 26.87
CA THR A 42 -8.18 13.22 26.35
C THR A 42 -8.22 13.12 24.82
N ASP A 43 -7.45 13.95 24.10
CA ASP A 43 -7.57 14.10 22.64
C ASP A 43 -7.10 12.88 21.82
N SER A 44 -6.32 11.95 22.39
CA SER A 44 -5.84 10.76 21.66
C SER A 44 -6.81 9.57 21.69
N TYR A 45 -7.89 9.63 22.48
CA TYR A 45 -8.73 8.45 22.76
C TYR A 45 -9.67 8.06 21.61
N LEU A 46 -10.14 9.04 20.83
CA LEU A 46 -11.08 8.79 19.73
C LEU A 46 -10.41 8.07 18.55
N SER A 47 -9.21 8.54 18.17
CA SER A 47 -8.42 7.94 17.10
C SER A 47 -8.06 6.49 17.43
N PHE A 48 -7.72 6.22 18.69
CA PHE A 48 -7.56 4.85 19.18
C PHE A 48 -8.85 4.05 19.17
N GLN A 49 -10.03 4.61 19.43
CA GLN A 49 -11.29 3.87 19.38
C GLN A 49 -11.70 3.50 17.94
N LEU A 50 -11.55 4.43 16.99
CA LEU A 50 -11.80 4.18 15.57
C LEU A 50 -10.84 3.14 14.99
N LEU A 51 -9.58 3.13 15.44
CA LEU A 51 -8.55 2.16 15.05
C LEU A 51 -8.57 0.86 15.87
N ARG A 52 -9.00 0.86 17.13
CA ARG A 52 -9.12 -0.36 17.94
C ARG A 52 -10.21 -1.26 17.38
N ASN A 53 -11.30 -0.68 16.89
CA ASN A 53 -12.31 -1.39 16.11
C ASN A 53 -11.80 -1.84 14.72
N ALA A 54 -10.58 -1.44 14.30
CA ALA A 54 -9.93 -1.89 13.07
C ALA A 54 -8.97 -3.09 13.28
N VAL A 55 -8.60 -3.40 14.53
CA VAL A 55 -7.61 -4.46 14.85
C VAL A 55 -8.26 -5.77 15.29
N GLU A 56 -9.53 -5.75 15.71
CA GLU A 56 -10.28 -6.98 16.04
C GLU A 56 -10.97 -7.54 14.78
N SER A 57 -10.23 -8.31 13.97
CA SER A 57 -10.84 -9.16 12.92
C SER A 57 -11.65 -10.28 13.57
N PRO A 58 -12.84 -10.65 13.07
CA PRO A 58 -13.44 -11.94 13.37
C PRO A 58 -12.57 -13.05 12.76
N ASP A 59 -12.19 -14.05 13.55
CA ASP A 59 -11.49 -15.24 13.08
C ASP A 59 -12.34 -15.97 12.02
N LEU A 60 -11.81 -16.12 10.80
CA LEU A 60 -12.37 -17.02 9.77
C LEU A 60 -11.40 -18.20 9.54
N PRO A 61 -11.90 -19.45 9.45
CA PRO A 61 -11.07 -20.63 9.26
C PRO A 61 -10.50 -20.72 7.83
N PRO A 62 -9.37 -21.43 7.63
CA PRO A 62 -8.66 -21.45 6.36
C PRO A 62 -9.29 -22.46 5.38
N ASP A 63 -9.92 -21.97 4.31
CA ASP A 63 -10.21 -22.77 3.12
C ASP A 63 -9.24 -22.44 1.97
N CYS A 64 -8.73 -23.51 1.37
CA CYS A 64 -7.61 -23.54 0.43
C CYS A 64 -8.11 -23.30 -1.00
N ILE A 65 -7.73 -22.18 -1.63
CA ILE A 65 -7.96 -21.96 -3.07
C ILE A 65 -6.69 -22.36 -3.82
N GLN A 66 -6.73 -23.52 -4.49
CA GLN A 66 -5.72 -23.94 -5.46
C GLN A 66 -5.89 -23.16 -6.77
N VAL A 67 -4.88 -22.39 -7.16
CA VAL A 67 -4.81 -21.75 -8.49
C VAL A 67 -4.02 -22.67 -9.42
N GLN A 68 -4.71 -23.30 -10.37
CA GLN A 68 -4.09 -24.01 -11.50
C GLN A 68 -3.67 -23.01 -12.58
N ALA A 69 -2.40 -23.03 -12.98
CA ALA A 69 -1.92 -22.37 -14.18
C ALA A 69 -2.12 -23.30 -15.40
N PRO A 70 -2.45 -22.77 -16.60
CA PRO A 70 -2.71 -23.59 -17.78
C PRO A 70 -1.41 -24.23 -18.30
N SER A 71 -1.42 -25.56 -18.40
CA SER A 71 -0.39 -26.36 -19.06
C SER A 71 -0.53 -26.24 -20.58
N ALA A 72 0.49 -25.71 -21.27
CA ALA A 72 0.61 -25.84 -22.71
C ALA A 72 1.09 -27.27 -23.03
N THR A 73 0.14 -28.20 -23.18
CA THR A 73 0.40 -29.53 -23.74
C THR A 73 0.38 -29.44 -25.26
N ARG A 74 1.54 -29.73 -25.88
CA ARG A 74 1.68 -29.97 -27.32
C ARG A 74 0.96 -31.28 -27.67
N ASP A 75 -0.18 -31.19 -28.36
CA ASP A 75 -0.78 -32.35 -29.03
C ASP A 75 -0.07 -32.58 -30.37
N CYS A 76 0.50 -33.77 -30.50
CA CYS A 76 1.17 -34.27 -31.69
C CYS A 76 0.13 -35.01 -32.53
N GLY A 77 -0.36 -34.38 -33.60
CA GLY A 77 -1.28 -34.98 -34.57
C GLY A 77 -0.71 -34.88 -35.97
N SER A 78 -0.12 -35.98 -36.44
CA SER A 78 0.28 -36.15 -37.85
C SER A 78 -0.92 -36.62 -38.67
N SER A 79 -1.20 -35.99 -39.80
CA SER A 79 -1.64 -36.68 -41.01
C SER A 79 -1.51 -35.78 -42.25
N VAL A 80 -1.07 -36.45 -43.31
CA VAL A 80 -0.69 -35.99 -44.64
C VAL A 80 -1.93 -35.87 -45.54
N LEU A 81 -2.01 -34.89 -46.44
CA LEU A 81 -2.26 -35.09 -47.88
C LEU A 81 -2.33 -33.78 -48.70
N ASP A 82 -1.54 -33.82 -49.77
CA ASP A 82 -1.42 -33.03 -51.01
C ASP A 82 -2.59 -32.13 -51.48
N THR A 83 -2.27 -30.98 -52.10
CA THR A 83 -2.28 -30.83 -53.59
C THR A 83 -1.97 -29.38 -54.07
N ALA A 84 -0.96 -29.30 -54.96
CA ALA A 84 -0.83 -28.48 -56.18
C ALA A 84 -1.39 -27.03 -56.28
N SER A 85 -0.47 -26.04 -56.36
CA SER A 85 -0.08 -25.26 -57.58
C SER A 85 -1.15 -24.61 -58.51
N PRO A 86 -0.77 -23.64 -59.38
CA PRO A 86 -0.18 -22.30 -59.17
C PRO A 86 -0.89 -21.22 -60.06
N ILE A 87 -0.24 -20.06 -60.29
CA ILE A 87 -0.20 -19.26 -61.56
C ILE A 87 -0.67 -17.78 -61.49
N ASP A 88 0.33 -16.94 -61.83
CA ASP A 88 0.38 -15.71 -62.61
C ASP A 88 -0.59 -14.54 -62.34
N SER A 89 -0.04 -13.32 -62.28
CA SER A 89 0.28 -12.61 -63.53
C SER A 89 0.69 -11.14 -63.31
N HIS A 90 1.76 -10.78 -64.04
CA HIS A 90 1.91 -9.57 -64.87
C HIS A 90 1.90 -8.19 -64.18
N SER A 91 3.05 -7.48 -64.18
CA SER A 91 3.50 -6.56 -65.26
C SER A 91 3.15 -5.09 -64.90
N VAL A 92 3.85 -4.01 -65.24
CA VAL A 92 4.93 -3.74 -66.20
C VAL A 92 5.31 -2.24 -66.07
N HIS A 93 6.59 -1.89 -66.30
CA HIS A 93 7.16 -0.68 -66.95
C HIS A 93 6.67 0.75 -66.57
N SER A 94 7.46 1.84 -66.60
CA SER A 94 8.84 2.12 -67.02
C SER A 94 9.09 3.64 -66.94
N ASN A 95 10.33 4.02 -66.60
CA ASN A 95 11.22 5.02 -67.25
C ASN A 95 10.86 6.52 -67.36
N TYR A 96 11.65 7.32 -66.60
CA TYR A 96 12.57 8.43 -67.03
C TYR A 96 12.04 9.68 -67.79
N PRO A 97 12.81 10.79 -67.95
CA PRO A 97 13.98 11.31 -67.19
C PRO A 97 14.00 12.87 -66.97
N SER A 98 14.92 13.30 -66.07
CA SER A 98 15.85 14.47 -66.11
C SER A 98 15.39 15.92 -66.41
N THR A 99 15.81 16.87 -65.54
CA THR A 99 16.92 17.87 -65.74
C THR A 99 16.96 18.87 -64.56
N GLN A 100 18.04 18.90 -63.75
CA GLN A 100 19.22 19.82 -63.76
C GLN A 100 19.04 21.17 -63.04
N SER A 101 19.91 21.42 -62.05
CA SER A 101 20.87 22.56 -61.96
C SER A 101 21.61 22.46 -60.61
N SER A 102 22.91 22.10 -60.60
CA SER A 102 24.08 23.00 -60.43
C SER A 102 24.22 23.50 -58.98
N ASP A 103 25.32 23.50 -58.25
CA ASP A 103 26.78 23.28 -58.37
C ASP A 103 27.23 23.30 -56.86
N ASP A 104 28.35 22.80 -56.34
CA ASP A 104 29.68 22.51 -56.87
C ASP A 104 30.48 21.75 -55.77
N GLN A 105 31.30 20.78 -56.21
CA GLN A 105 32.67 20.40 -55.73
C GLN A 105 32.92 19.95 -54.27
N ALA A 106 33.80 18.99 -53.93
CA ALA A 106 34.60 17.94 -54.60
C ALA A 106 35.37 17.23 -53.44
N HIS A 107 35.28 15.89 -53.26
CA HIS A 107 36.26 14.83 -53.60
C HIS A 107 37.70 14.98 -53.04
N ILE A 108 38.48 13.96 -52.64
CA ILE A 108 38.38 12.49 -52.35
C ILE A 108 39.78 12.11 -51.79
N GLY A 109 39.87 11.06 -50.97
CA GLY A 109 41.09 10.22 -50.81
C GLY A 109 41.25 9.65 -49.39
N SER A 110 40.63 8.51 -49.05
CA SER A 110 41.16 7.13 -49.13
C SER A 110 42.51 6.90 -48.44
N ASP A 111 42.49 6.34 -47.22
CA ASP A 111 43.05 5.02 -46.88
C ASP A 111 43.13 4.81 -45.36
N PHE A 112 43.10 3.51 -44.96
CA PHE A 112 43.22 2.89 -43.63
C PHE A 112 41.93 2.42 -42.94
N GLN A 113 41.61 1.13 -43.17
CA GLN A 113 41.07 0.23 -42.14
C GLN A 113 42.16 -0.07 -41.09
N PRO A 114 41.79 -0.29 -39.81
CA PRO A 114 41.69 -1.68 -39.33
C PRO A 114 40.50 -1.99 -38.39
N LEU A 115 40.37 -3.31 -38.19
CA LEU A 115 39.38 -4.17 -37.53
C LEU A 115 38.94 -3.86 -36.07
N ALA A 116 37.67 -4.24 -35.82
CA ALA A 116 37.09 -4.98 -34.68
C ALA A 116 37.27 -4.48 -33.23
N GLY A 117 36.13 -4.29 -32.55
CA GLY A 117 35.93 -4.79 -31.18
C GLY A 117 35.63 -3.77 -30.08
N ALA A 118 34.36 -3.37 -29.95
CA ALA A 118 33.68 -3.10 -28.67
C ALA A 118 32.17 -2.98 -28.93
N ILE A 119 31.35 -3.70 -28.17
CA ILE A 119 29.89 -3.69 -28.30
C ILE A 119 29.36 -2.43 -27.59
N ASP A 120 28.61 -1.64 -28.36
CA ASP A 120 28.07 -0.32 -28.02
C ASP A 120 26.85 -0.44 -27.08
N ILE A 121 26.84 0.30 -25.97
CA ILE A 121 25.74 0.39 -25.00
C ILE A 121 25.00 1.70 -25.33
N ASP A 122 23.93 1.60 -26.12
CA ASP A 122 22.93 2.66 -26.42
C ASP A 122 23.33 3.90 -27.27
N GLN A 123 23.88 3.71 -28.48
CA GLN A 123 23.71 4.74 -29.52
C GLN A 123 22.25 4.77 -30.04
N ALA A 124 21.35 5.53 -29.40
CA ALA A 124 20.19 6.17 -30.06
C ALA A 124 19.36 7.05 -29.10
N GLN A 125 19.80 8.28 -28.83
CA GLN A 125 18.88 9.36 -28.43
C GLN A 125 18.87 10.59 -29.36
N SER A 126 19.56 10.56 -30.51
CA SER A 126 19.18 11.42 -31.65
C SER A 126 19.93 11.02 -32.92
N THR A 127 19.21 10.48 -33.91
CA THR A 127 19.39 10.75 -35.35
C THR A 127 18.33 9.96 -36.14
N HIS A 128 17.53 10.70 -36.90
CA HIS A 128 16.59 10.33 -37.97
C HIS A 128 16.10 8.88 -38.11
N GLU A 129 14.76 8.75 -38.08
CA GLU A 129 13.99 7.64 -38.66
C GLU A 129 14.61 7.13 -39.97
N SER A 130 15.18 5.93 -39.94
CA SER A 130 15.39 5.15 -41.16
C SER A 130 15.05 3.68 -40.90
N THR A 131 14.26 3.15 -41.81
CA THR A 131 13.59 1.85 -41.81
C THR A 131 14.55 0.67 -41.65
N GLY A 132 14.64 0.11 -40.45
CA GLY A 132 15.18 -1.22 -40.18
C GLY A 132 14.06 -2.23 -39.95
N THR A 133 14.05 -3.33 -40.70
CA THR A 133 13.02 -4.39 -40.66
C THR A 133 12.83 -4.95 -39.24
N PRO A 134 11.59 -5.09 -38.74
CA PRO A 134 11.32 -5.66 -37.43
C PRO A 134 11.74 -7.13 -37.40
N LEU A 135 12.36 -7.57 -36.29
CA LEU A 135 12.62 -8.97 -35.99
C LEU A 135 11.31 -9.75 -36.08
N VAL A 136 11.17 -10.56 -37.14
CA VAL A 136 10.03 -11.47 -37.32
C VAL A 136 10.19 -12.60 -36.32
N LEU A 137 9.29 -12.64 -35.33
CA LEU A 137 9.17 -13.73 -34.36
C LEU A 137 8.64 -14.99 -35.05
N THR A 138 9.55 -15.86 -35.50
CA THR A 138 9.24 -17.26 -35.79
C THR A 138 9.54 -18.07 -34.53
N GLY A 139 8.57 -18.85 -34.05
CA GLY A 139 8.63 -19.53 -32.75
C GLY A 139 9.87 -20.41 -32.56
N ASP A 140 10.72 -20.00 -31.62
CA ASP A 140 11.33 -20.78 -30.54
C ASP A 140 12.40 -19.89 -29.85
N CYS A 141 11.96 -19.00 -28.93
CA CYS A 141 12.86 -18.10 -28.17
C CYS A 141 13.60 -18.79 -27.00
N TRP A 142 13.45 -20.11 -26.88
CA TRP A 142 13.92 -20.93 -25.76
C TRP A 142 14.66 -22.15 -26.29
N ASP A 143 15.87 -22.37 -25.78
CA ASP A 143 16.62 -23.60 -25.97
C ASP A 143 16.45 -24.50 -24.73
N ARG A 144 16.36 -25.82 -24.96
CA ARG A 144 16.27 -26.81 -23.88
C ARG A 144 17.60 -27.54 -23.72
N VAL A 145 18.20 -27.46 -22.54
CA VAL A 145 19.44 -28.17 -22.23
C VAL A 145 19.14 -29.67 -22.02
N GLU A 146 19.74 -30.54 -22.84
CA GLU A 146 19.68 -32.00 -22.65
C GLU A 146 20.63 -32.43 -21.51
N ILE A 147 20.10 -33.10 -20.49
CA ILE A 147 20.88 -33.62 -19.35
C ILE A 147 20.73 -35.14 -19.26
N ASP A 148 21.80 -35.85 -18.91
CA ASP A 148 21.76 -37.27 -18.57
C ASP A 148 20.84 -37.50 -17.37
N HIS A 149 19.69 -38.13 -17.61
CA HIS A 149 18.66 -38.40 -16.61
C HIS A 149 19.14 -39.29 -15.45
N ASN A 150 20.29 -39.96 -15.58
CA ASN A 150 20.88 -40.77 -14.51
C ASN A 150 21.71 -39.94 -13.50
N ALA A 151 22.05 -38.69 -13.82
CA ALA A 151 22.91 -37.84 -12.98
C ALA A 151 22.13 -36.93 -12.00
N VAL A 152 20.81 -36.74 -12.22
CA VAL A 152 19.97 -35.81 -11.45
C VAL A 152 18.76 -36.54 -10.87
N HIS A 153 18.72 -36.70 -9.54
CA HIS A 153 17.52 -37.14 -8.85
C HIS A 153 16.39 -36.11 -9.10
N ASP A 154 15.21 -36.57 -9.52
CA ASP A 154 14.02 -35.73 -9.82
C ASP A 154 14.01 -34.94 -11.15
N ALA A 155 14.81 -35.35 -12.15
CA ALA A 155 14.88 -34.71 -13.48
C ALA A 155 13.52 -34.49 -14.17
N VAL A 156 12.54 -35.38 -13.98
CA VAL A 156 11.18 -35.24 -14.53
C VAL A 156 10.42 -34.08 -13.89
N SER A 157 10.52 -33.92 -12.56
CA SER A 157 9.89 -32.81 -11.83
C SER A 157 10.53 -31.48 -12.22
N LEU A 158 11.86 -31.40 -12.21
CA LEU A 158 12.60 -30.19 -12.61
C LEU A 158 12.36 -29.80 -14.07
N GLY A 159 12.22 -30.79 -14.95
CA GLY A 159 11.85 -30.57 -16.34
C GLY A 159 10.46 -29.98 -16.50
N SER A 160 9.48 -30.42 -15.71
CA SER A 160 8.12 -29.85 -15.70
C SER A 160 8.05 -28.42 -15.15
N GLU A 161 9.04 -28.01 -14.35
CA GLU A 161 9.17 -26.63 -13.83
C GLU A 161 9.97 -25.69 -14.76
N GLY A 162 10.49 -26.21 -15.87
CA GLY A 162 11.25 -25.46 -16.87
C GLY A 162 12.68 -25.12 -16.45
N CYS A 163 13.26 -25.84 -15.49
CA CYS A 163 14.63 -25.59 -15.00
C CYS A 163 15.71 -25.71 -16.09
N PHE A 164 15.43 -26.46 -17.16
CA PHE A 164 16.34 -26.67 -18.28
C PHE A 164 16.09 -25.75 -19.47
N ASP A 165 15.11 -24.86 -19.37
CA ASP A 165 14.75 -23.91 -20.42
C ASP A 165 15.56 -22.62 -20.24
N ILE A 166 16.44 -22.34 -21.21
CA ILE A 166 17.29 -21.16 -21.24
C ILE A 166 16.95 -20.28 -22.46
N PRO A 167 17.12 -18.95 -22.39
CA PRO A 167 16.96 -18.10 -23.56
C PRO A 167 17.93 -18.51 -24.67
N VAL A 168 17.54 -18.27 -25.93
CA VAL A 168 18.46 -18.40 -27.08
C VAL A 168 19.72 -17.57 -26.87
N GLU A 169 20.84 -18.02 -27.46
CA GLU A 169 22.19 -17.48 -27.21
C GLU A 169 22.28 -15.95 -27.20
N PRO A 170 21.70 -15.18 -28.16
CA PRO A 170 21.84 -13.73 -28.16
C PRO A 170 21.18 -13.06 -26.95
N ILE A 171 20.03 -13.58 -26.51
CA ILE A 171 19.32 -13.06 -25.34
C ILE A 171 20.03 -13.51 -24.07
N MET A 172 20.44 -14.78 -24.01
CA MET A 172 21.19 -15.31 -22.87
C MET A 172 22.49 -14.53 -22.65
N ARG A 173 23.27 -14.28 -23.70
CA ARG A 173 24.52 -13.52 -23.64
C ARG A 173 24.30 -12.12 -23.11
N ARG A 174 23.21 -11.44 -23.52
CA ARG A 174 22.82 -10.14 -22.95
C ARG A 174 22.55 -10.22 -21.46
N PHE A 175 21.77 -11.19 -20.97
CA PHE A 175 21.55 -11.36 -19.53
C PHE A 175 22.87 -11.58 -18.77
N ILE A 176 23.78 -12.40 -19.31
CA ILE A 176 25.09 -12.66 -18.70
C ILE A 176 25.97 -11.40 -18.70
N SER A 177 25.98 -10.61 -19.77
CA SER A 177 26.65 -9.31 -19.77
C SER A 177 26.07 -8.39 -18.69
N HIS A 178 24.74 -8.33 -18.53
CA HIS A 178 24.10 -7.53 -17.48
C HIS A 178 24.44 -8.04 -16.06
N TYR A 179 24.64 -9.34 -15.87
CA TYR A 179 25.15 -9.88 -14.61
C TYR A 179 26.54 -9.30 -14.28
N PHE A 180 27.49 -9.37 -15.22
CA PHE A 180 28.85 -8.86 -15.00
C PHE A 180 28.91 -7.34 -14.91
N LEU A 181 28.00 -6.63 -15.58
CA LEU A 181 27.87 -5.18 -15.48
C LEU A 181 27.31 -4.74 -14.12
N TYR A 182 26.21 -5.32 -13.66
CA TYR A 182 25.39 -4.73 -12.59
C TYR A 182 25.31 -5.54 -11.29
N VAL A 183 25.68 -6.83 -11.29
CA VAL A 183 25.67 -7.70 -10.09
C VAL A 183 27.08 -7.99 -9.59
N HIS A 184 27.95 -8.46 -10.48
CA HIS A 184 29.31 -8.90 -10.14
C HIS A 184 30.17 -7.84 -9.45
N PRO A 185 30.12 -6.53 -9.78
CA PRO A 185 31.07 -5.57 -9.20
C PRO A 185 30.99 -5.40 -7.68
N LEU A 186 29.81 -5.57 -7.07
CA LEU A 186 29.65 -5.57 -5.61
C LEU A 186 29.39 -6.98 -5.03
N LEU A 187 29.40 -8.01 -5.86
CA LEU A 187 29.23 -9.41 -5.47
C LEU A 187 30.07 -10.37 -6.36
N PRO A 188 31.41 -10.21 -6.41
CA PRO A 188 32.28 -10.94 -7.33
C PRO A 188 32.57 -12.36 -6.83
N MET A 189 31.54 -13.21 -6.79
CA MET A 189 31.65 -14.59 -6.29
C MET A 189 32.25 -15.56 -7.34
N LEU A 190 32.28 -15.13 -8.60
CA LEU A 190 32.90 -15.80 -9.74
C LEU A 190 34.20 -15.09 -10.10
N ASP A 191 35.07 -15.74 -10.86
CA ASP A 191 36.13 -15.06 -11.60
C ASP A 191 35.61 -14.84 -13.02
N GLU A 192 35.49 -13.58 -13.45
CA GLU A 192 34.89 -13.25 -14.75
C GLU A 192 35.73 -13.79 -15.91
N GLY A 193 37.06 -13.68 -15.82
CA GLY A 193 37.94 -14.16 -16.88
C GLY A 193 37.82 -15.67 -17.05
N ASP A 194 37.82 -16.41 -15.94
CA ASP A 194 37.67 -17.88 -15.97
C ASP A 194 36.32 -18.28 -16.58
N PHE A 195 35.26 -17.50 -16.32
CA PHE A 195 33.94 -17.72 -16.89
C PHE A 195 33.93 -17.57 -18.42
N TRP A 196 34.55 -16.50 -18.95
CA TRP A 196 34.58 -16.26 -20.40
C TRP A 196 35.54 -17.20 -21.13
N ASP A 197 36.66 -17.57 -20.51
CA ASP A 197 37.59 -18.56 -21.04
C ASP A 197 36.90 -19.92 -21.23
N LEU A 198 36.03 -20.32 -20.28
CA LEU A 198 35.20 -21.52 -20.39
C LEU A 198 34.19 -21.45 -21.55
N GLN A 199 33.60 -20.28 -21.82
CA GLN A 199 32.66 -20.11 -22.92
C GLN A 199 33.31 -20.01 -24.31
N SER A 200 34.59 -19.68 -24.39
CA SER A 200 35.30 -19.43 -25.66
C SER A 200 35.82 -20.69 -26.35
N ASP A 201 35.71 -21.87 -25.72
CA ASP A 201 36.09 -23.15 -26.31
C ASP A 201 35.18 -23.51 -27.49
N SER A 202 35.74 -23.51 -28.70
CA SER A 202 35.01 -23.65 -29.98
C SER A 202 34.52 -25.08 -30.26
N ASN A 203 34.75 -26.04 -29.36
CA ASN A 203 34.31 -27.42 -29.50
C ASN A 203 32.87 -27.62 -28.97
N PRO A 204 31.86 -27.92 -29.81
CA PRO A 204 30.47 -28.08 -29.38
C PRO A 204 30.26 -29.20 -28.34
N ALA A 205 31.13 -30.21 -28.33
CA ALA A 205 31.12 -31.28 -27.34
C ALA A 205 31.65 -30.83 -25.96
N ASN A 206 32.52 -29.81 -25.93
CA ASN A 206 33.00 -29.18 -24.70
C ASN A 206 32.09 -28.04 -24.24
N PHE A 207 31.33 -27.38 -25.14
CA PHE A 207 30.37 -26.34 -24.76
C PHE A 207 29.31 -26.87 -23.76
N ARG A 208 28.86 -28.13 -23.93
CA ARG A 208 27.99 -28.82 -22.95
C ARG A 208 28.68 -29.14 -21.62
N ASN A 209 30.01 -29.29 -21.60
CA ASN A 209 30.80 -29.56 -20.39
C ASN A 209 31.40 -28.28 -19.74
N ASN A 210 31.44 -27.16 -20.48
CA ASN A 210 32.04 -25.87 -20.09
C ASN A 210 31.00 -24.76 -19.85
N CYS A 211 29.72 -25.00 -20.17
CA CYS A 211 28.64 -24.12 -19.72
C CYS A 211 28.66 -24.08 -18.18
N PRO A 212 28.46 -22.91 -17.54
CA PRO A 212 28.16 -22.87 -16.12
C PRO A 212 27.06 -23.88 -15.84
N ASP A 213 27.18 -24.67 -14.79
CA ASP A 213 26.12 -25.60 -14.38
C ASP A 213 24.78 -24.86 -14.47
N ILE A 214 23.79 -25.51 -15.07
CA ILE A 214 22.48 -24.95 -15.37
C ILE A 214 21.86 -24.26 -14.13
N LEU A 215 22.13 -24.73 -12.92
CA LEU A 215 21.71 -24.05 -11.69
C LEU A 215 22.28 -22.63 -11.60
N LEU A 216 23.61 -22.48 -11.74
CA LEU A 216 24.28 -21.20 -11.65
C LEU A 216 23.83 -20.28 -12.78
N LEU A 217 23.67 -20.81 -13.99
CA LEU A 217 23.15 -20.07 -15.12
C LEU A 217 21.74 -19.51 -14.84
N GLN A 218 20.80 -20.34 -14.38
CA GLN A 218 19.46 -19.90 -14.02
C GLN A 218 19.48 -18.85 -12.90
N ALA A 219 20.37 -19.00 -11.91
CA ALA A 219 20.54 -18.02 -10.84
C ALA A 219 21.12 -16.68 -11.35
N MET A 220 22.03 -16.70 -12.32
CA MET A 220 22.56 -15.50 -12.99
C MET A 220 21.47 -14.81 -13.81
N LEU A 221 20.68 -15.56 -14.60
CA LEU A 221 19.54 -15.03 -15.34
C LEU A 221 18.53 -14.37 -14.40
N PHE A 222 18.22 -15.01 -13.28
CA PHE A 222 17.37 -14.46 -12.22
C PHE A 222 17.89 -13.12 -11.69
N ALA A 223 19.17 -13.05 -11.34
CA ALA A 223 19.76 -11.84 -10.77
C ALA A 223 19.87 -10.69 -11.78
N ALA A 224 20.18 -11.01 -13.05
CA ALA A 224 20.32 -10.04 -14.13
C ALA A 224 18.98 -9.54 -14.69
N CYS A 225 17.90 -10.32 -14.53
CA CYS A 225 16.57 -10.05 -15.11
C CYS A 225 16.02 -8.64 -14.83
N GLN A 226 16.42 -8.00 -13.73
CA GLN A 226 15.93 -6.65 -13.39
C GLN A 226 16.60 -5.51 -14.18
N PHE A 227 17.68 -5.79 -14.89
CA PHE A 227 18.47 -4.82 -15.63
C PHE A 227 18.26 -4.86 -17.14
N VAL A 228 17.54 -5.86 -17.64
CA VAL A 228 17.18 -5.96 -19.06
C VAL A 228 15.96 -5.08 -19.38
N SER A 229 15.77 -4.77 -20.67
CA SER A 229 14.63 -3.98 -21.14
C SER A 229 13.32 -4.76 -21.06
N GLU A 230 12.20 -4.05 -20.98
CA GLU A 230 10.87 -4.70 -21.06
C GLU A 230 10.62 -5.38 -22.40
N GLU A 231 11.22 -4.89 -23.49
CA GLU A 231 11.07 -5.46 -24.83
C GLU A 231 11.67 -6.85 -24.91
N GLU A 232 12.88 -7.05 -24.35
CA GLU A 232 13.52 -8.36 -24.25
C GLU A 232 12.68 -9.34 -23.43
N VAL A 233 12.10 -8.87 -22.33
CA VAL A 233 11.25 -9.70 -21.47
C VAL A 233 9.93 -10.08 -22.16
N LYS A 234 9.34 -9.15 -22.92
CA LYS A 234 8.17 -9.41 -23.75
C LYS A 234 8.49 -10.38 -24.88
N ALA A 235 9.68 -10.28 -25.49
CA ALA A 235 10.15 -11.22 -26.51
C ALA A 235 10.30 -12.66 -26.00
N LEU A 236 10.58 -12.83 -24.70
CA LEU A 236 10.60 -14.13 -24.02
C LEU A 236 9.21 -14.65 -23.63
N GLY A 237 8.14 -13.90 -23.91
CA GLY A 237 6.75 -14.28 -23.64
C GLY A 237 6.23 -13.88 -22.26
N PHE A 238 6.95 -13.03 -21.52
CA PHE A 238 6.50 -12.53 -20.22
C PHE A 238 5.77 -11.18 -20.36
N ARG A 239 4.81 -10.92 -19.47
CA ARG A 239 4.05 -9.66 -19.42
C ARG A 239 4.87 -8.49 -18.89
N GLY A 240 5.93 -8.76 -18.13
CA GLY A 240 6.82 -7.76 -17.55
C GLY A 240 7.92 -8.34 -16.66
N LEU A 241 8.83 -7.47 -16.20
CA LEU A 241 10.05 -7.84 -15.47
C LEU A 241 9.79 -8.67 -14.21
N ARG A 242 8.77 -8.32 -13.41
CA ARG A 242 8.43 -9.05 -12.18
C ARG A 242 8.04 -10.50 -12.45
N GLN A 243 7.26 -10.75 -13.51
CA GLN A 243 6.84 -12.11 -13.88
C GLN A 243 8.03 -12.94 -14.36
N ALA A 244 8.88 -12.37 -15.21
CA ALA A 244 10.10 -13.02 -15.69
C ALA A 244 11.03 -13.37 -14.52
N LYS A 245 11.27 -12.43 -13.61
CA LYS A 245 12.09 -12.63 -12.42
C LYS A 245 11.54 -13.73 -11.52
N ALA A 246 10.23 -13.80 -11.32
CA ALA A 246 9.58 -14.89 -10.56
C ALA A 246 9.77 -16.26 -11.23
N CYS A 247 9.72 -16.30 -12.57
CA CYS A 247 9.95 -17.51 -13.35
C CYS A 247 11.40 -18.02 -13.20
N PHE A 248 12.39 -17.15 -13.43
CA PHE A 248 13.80 -17.51 -13.26
C PHE A 248 14.13 -17.89 -11.80
N TYR A 249 13.52 -17.22 -10.82
CA TYR A 249 13.63 -17.60 -9.40
C TYR A 249 13.15 -19.02 -9.13
N LYS A 250 12.04 -19.44 -9.77
CA LYS A 250 11.52 -20.81 -9.64
C LYS A 250 12.49 -21.81 -10.28
N ARG A 251 13.01 -21.50 -11.47
CA ARG A 251 13.91 -22.36 -12.25
C ARG A 251 15.27 -22.59 -11.57
N ALA A 252 15.74 -21.62 -10.80
CA ALA A 252 17.02 -21.66 -10.10
C ALA A 252 17.01 -22.44 -8.75
N LYS A 253 16.09 -23.40 -8.55
CA LYS A 253 15.95 -24.18 -7.30
C LYS A 253 16.35 -25.64 -7.46
N MET A 254 17.52 -25.88 -8.02
CA MET A 254 18.10 -27.22 -8.17
C MET A 254 19.10 -27.52 -7.05
N GLN A 255 19.42 -28.81 -6.83
CA GLN A 255 20.44 -29.25 -5.88
C GLN A 255 21.64 -29.87 -6.61
N THR A 256 22.84 -29.46 -6.23
CA THR A 256 24.11 -29.90 -6.83
C THR A 256 25.24 -29.79 -5.78
N ASP A 257 26.51 -29.65 -6.19
CA ASP A 257 27.65 -29.48 -5.29
C ASP A 257 27.60 -28.18 -4.45
N HIS A 258 28.35 -28.19 -3.35
CA HIS A 258 28.32 -27.11 -2.36
C HIS A 258 28.80 -25.74 -2.91
N ILE A 259 29.70 -25.68 -3.89
CA ILE A 259 30.21 -24.41 -4.46
C ILE A 259 29.10 -23.75 -5.25
N LEU A 260 28.50 -24.48 -6.18
CA LEU A 260 27.40 -23.98 -7.01
C LEU A 260 26.17 -23.64 -6.16
N MET A 261 25.86 -24.45 -5.15
CA MET A 261 24.78 -24.15 -4.20
C MET A 261 25.03 -22.87 -3.41
N ALA A 262 26.27 -22.62 -2.97
CA ALA A 262 26.61 -21.37 -2.29
C ALA A 262 26.44 -20.16 -3.21
N GLN A 263 26.93 -20.25 -4.45
CA GLN A 263 26.85 -19.18 -5.45
C GLN A 263 25.40 -18.90 -5.89
N ALA A 264 24.64 -19.94 -6.22
CA ALA A 264 23.23 -19.80 -6.58
C ALA A 264 22.41 -19.24 -5.40
N ALA A 265 22.60 -19.76 -4.19
CA ALA A 265 21.91 -19.25 -3.00
C ALA A 265 22.24 -17.77 -2.72
N LEU A 266 23.49 -17.32 -2.94
CA LEU A 266 23.86 -15.91 -2.86
C LEU A 266 23.05 -15.03 -3.82
N LEU A 267 22.89 -15.47 -5.07
CA LEU A 267 22.09 -14.75 -6.06
C LEU A 267 20.60 -14.74 -5.71
N LEU A 268 20.06 -15.86 -5.24
CA LEU A 268 18.66 -15.96 -4.81
C LEU A 268 18.30 -15.06 -3.62
N THR A 269 19.29 -14.52 -2.89
CA THR A 269 19.04 -13.49 -1.88
C THR A 269 18.47 -12.18 -2.44
N TYR A 270 18.49 -11.95 -3.76
CA TYR A 270 17.82 -10.82 -4.42
C TYR A 270 16.30 -11.02 -4.58
N TRP A 271 15.75 -12.14 -4.10
CA TRP A 271 14.31 -12.39 -4.03
C TRP A 271 13.70 -11.79 -2.76
N SER A 272 12.72 -10.91 -2.92
CA SER A 272 11.97 -10.28 -1.83
C SER A 272 10.50 -10.16 -2.22
N SER A 273 9.74 -11.26 -2.12
CA SER A 273 8.28 -11.21 -2.31
C SER A 273 7.58 -11.08 -0.96
N SER A 274 6.61 -10.17 -0.87
CA SER A 274 5.91 -9.79 0.37
C SER A 274 4.39 -9.93 0.29
N LEU A 275 3.83 -10.25 -0.88
CA LEU A 275 2.39 -10.32 -1.08
C LEU A 275 1.99 -11.79 -1.28
N ASN A 276 1.90 -12.61 -0.22
CA ASN A 276 1.24 -13.94 -0.18
C ASN A 276 2.11 -15.18 0.08
N SER A 277 3.37 -15.09 0.57
CA SER A 277 4.12 -16.29 0.96
C SER A 277 4.00 -16.59 2.46
N SER A 278 3.68 -17.84 2.80
CA SER A 278 3.78 -18.41 4.16
C SER A 278 5.18 -18.31 4.77
N GLU A 279 6.22 -18.08 3.94
CA GLU A 279 7.60 -17.90 4.36
C GLU A 279 7.90 -16.44 4.78
N LYS A 280 8.22 -16.24 6.05
CA LYS A 280 8.74 -14.97 6.57
C LYS A 280 10.19 -14.80 6.08
N GLN A 281 10.43 -13.86 5.16
CA GLN A 281 11.76 -13.40 4.69
C GLN A 281 12.59 -14.42 3.88
N PRO A 282 12.24 -14.67 2.59
CA PRO A 282 12.97 -15.65 1.76
C PRO A 282 14.44 -15.30 1.53
N ASN A 283 14.80 -14.01 1.46
CA ASN A 283 16.19 -13.57 1.33
C ASN A 283 17.08 -14.01 2.51
N SER A 284 16.55 -14.02 3.74
CA SER A 284 17.24 -14.50 4.93
C SER A 284 17.47 -16.00 4.89
N ILE A 285 16.51 -16.76 4.36
CA ILE A 285 16.61 -18.22 4.22
C ILE A 285 17.71 -18.57 3.20
N TRP A 286 17.71 -17.92 2.03
CA TRP A 286 18.73 -18.14 1.00
C TRP A 286 20.12 -17.75 1.49
N LEU A 287 20.23 -16.65 2.24
CA LEU A 287 21.51 -16.28 2.83
C LEU A 287 22.01 -17.34 3.83
N GLY A 288 21.12 -17.87 4.68
CA GLY A 288 21.48 -18.95 5.61
C GLY A 288 21.97 -20.20 4.88
N ARG A 289 21.35 -20.55 3.75
CA ARG A 289 21.81 -21.64 2.87
C ARG A 289 23.20 -21.35 2.30
N ALA A 290 23.42 -20.17 1.74
CA ALA A 290 24.72 -19.78 1.19
C ALA A 290 25.84 -19.86 2.25
N ILE A 291 25.59 -19.36 3.46
CA ILE A 291 26.53 -19.41 4.59
C ILE A 291 26.85 -20.86 4.97
N ASN A 292 25.83 -21.73 5.04
CA ASN A 292 26.03 -23.14 5.41
C ASN A 292 26.85 -23.88 4.36
N HIS A 293 26.58 -23.68 3.06
CA HIS A 293 27.38 -24.29 2.00
C HIS A 293 28.82 -23.74 1.98
N ALA A 294 29.01 -22.43 2.18
CA ALA A 294 30.35 -21.83 2.29
C ALA A 294 31.16 -22.40 3.48
N LYS A 295 30.52 -22.57 4.65
CA LYS A 295 31.14 -23.21 5.82
C LYS A 295 31.46 -24.68 5.61
N ALA A 296 30.60 -25.41 4.90
CA ALA A 296 30.86 -26.82 4.55
C ALA A 296 32.11 -26.97 3.67
N LEU A 297 32.43 -25.95 2.86
CA LEU A 297 33.66 -25.87 2.06
C LEU A 297 34.88 -25.35 2.84
N GLY A 298 34.70 -24.95 4.12
CA GLY A 298 35.76 -24.33 4.92
C GLY A 298 36.14 -22.91 4.48
N ALA A 299 35.27 -22.23 3.74
CA ALA A 299 35.54 -20.87 3.24
C ALA A 299 35.71 -19.84 4.36
N ASP A 300 35.09 -20.06 5.53
CA ASP A 300 35.22 -19.26 6.74
C ASP A 300 36.61 -19.33 7.38
N LYS A 301 37.42 -20.31 6.99
CA LYS A 301 38.76 -20.58 7.53
C LYS A 301 39.88 -20.25 6.53
N CYS A 302 39.54 -19.81 5.32
CA CYS A 302 40.48 -19.62 4.24
C CYS A 302 41.28 -18.31 4.41
N ALA A 303 42.51 -18.42 4.89
CA ALA A 303 43.39 -17.27 5.13
C ALA A 303 43.99 -16.68 3.85
N ASP A 304 44.25 -15.36 3.82
CA ASP A 304 45.15 -14.77 2.81
C ASP A 304 46.60 -15.15 3.13
N VAL A 305 47.33 -15.68 2.14
CA VAL A 305 48.72 -16.11 2.29
C VAL A 305 49.59 -15.27 1.35
N PRO A 306 50.51 -14.44 1.87
CA PRO A 306 51.36 -13.58 1.04
C PRO A 306 52.17 -14.35 0.01
N LYS A 307 52.35 -13.75 -1.18
CA LYS A 307 53.24 -14.29 -2.23
C LYS A 307 54.63 -14.56 -1.63
N GLY A 308 55.00 -15.84 -1.52
CA GLY A 308 56.34 -16.28 -1.08
C GLY A 308 56.39 -17.11 0.20
N VAL A 309 55.27 -17.30 0.92
CA VAL A 309 55.24 -18.13 2.14
C VAL A 309 54.42 -19.40 1.88
N GLY A 310 55.09 -20.50 1.50
CA GLY A 310 54.51 -21.85 1.44
C GLY A 310 54.45 -22.52 0.06
N HIS A 311 54.48 -23.86 0.07
CA HIS A 311 54.47 -24.76 -1.10
C HIS A 311 53.07 -24.98 -1.73
N ALA A 312 52.13 -24.04 -1.61
CA ALA A 312 50.80 -24.22 -2.20
C ALA A 312 50.87 -24.19 -3.74
N SER A 313 50.29 -25.20 -4.39
CA SER A 313 50.21 -25.30 -5.85
C SER A 313 49.37 -24.16 -6.44
N SER A 314 49.58 -23.83 -7.73
CA SER A 314 48.79 -22.81 -8.43
C SER A 314 47.28 -23.11 -8.39
N GLN A 315 46.90 -24.40 -8.48
CA GLN A 315 45.50 -24.83 -8.40
C GLN A 315 44.89 -24.65 -7.00
N GLN A 316 45.67 -24.92 -5.94
CA GLN A 316 45.20 -24.70 -4.57
C GLN A 316 44.92 -23.20 -4.32
N ARG A 317 45.77 -22.31 -4.83
CA ARG A 317 45.57 -20.85 -4.69
C ARG A 317 44.31 -20.36 -5.41
N LEU A 318 44.03 -20.87 -6.61
CA LEU A 318 42.80 -20.55 -7.34
C LEU A 318 41.55 -21.03 -6.60
N HIS A 319 41.61 -22.24 -6.03
CA HIS A 319 40.53 -22.78 -5.21
C HIS A 319 40.30 -21.92 -3.95
N ASP A 320 41.37 -21.60 -3.22
CA ASP A 320 41.31 -20.75 -2.02
C ASP A 320 40.76 -19.35 -2.35
N ASN A 321 41.19 -18.74 -3.45
CA ASN A 321 40.65 -17.45 -3.92
C ASN A 321 39.15 -17.51 -4.17
N ARG A 322 38.66 -18.59 -4.80
CA ARG A 322 37.22 -18.81 -5.05
C ARG A 322 36.43 -18.90 -3.75
N LEU A 323 36.94 -19.64 -2.76
CA LEU A 323 36.31 -19.73 -1.44
C LEU A 323 36.28 -18.38 -0.72
N ARG A 324 37.37 -17.60 -0.77
CA ARG A 324 37.41 -16.23 -0.19
C ARG A 324 36.37 -15.31 -0.84
N ARG A 325 36.26 -15.33 -2.17
CA ARG A 325 35.24 -14.56 -2.91
C ARG A 325 33.83 -14.90 -2.43
N ILE A 326 33.48 -16.19 -2.33
CA ILE A 326 32.18 -16.65 -1.86
C ILE A 326 31.92 -16.19 -0.41
N TRP A 327 32.89 -16.35 0.48
CA TRP A 327 32.73 -15.98 1.89
C TRP A 327 32.50 -14.47 2.09
N TRP A 328 33.26 -13.62 1.40
CA TRP A 328 33.05 -12.18 1.45
C TRP A 328 31.73 -11.73 0.81
N CYS A 329 31.28 -12.41 -0.24
CA CYS A 329 29.95 -12.19 -0.79
C CYS A 329 28.85 -12.54 0.24
N CYS A 330 29.02 -13.60 1.04
CA CYS A 330 28.12 -13.89 2.16
C CYS A 330 28.11 -12.77 3.21
N ILE A 331 29.28 -12.26 3.61
CA ILE A 331 29.39 -11.15 4.58
C ILE A 331 28.68 -9.90 4.06
N ILE A 332 28.98 -9.48 2.83
CA ILE A 332 28.38 -8.28 2.23
C ILE A 332 26.86 -8.41 2.18
N ARG A 333 26.34 -9.54 1.67
CA ARG A 333 24.90 -9.77 1.61
C ARG A 333 24.26 -9.78 2.99
N ASP A 334 24.89 -10.37 4.01
CA ASP A 334 24.37 -10.33 5.37
C ASP A 334 24.26 -8.89 5.90
N ARG A 335 25.30 -8.07 5.72
CA ARG A 335 25.29 -6.68 6.21
C ARG A 335 24.29 -5.80 5.46
N ILE A 336 24.26 -5.86 4.14
CA ILE A 336 23.35 -5.04 3.33
C ILE A 336 21.90 -5.43 3.55
N ILE A 337 21.58 -6.74 3.57
CA ILE A 337 20.22 -7.18 3.85
C ILE A 337 19.82 -6.76 5.28
N SER A 338 20.66 -6.99 6.29
CA SER A 338 20.33 -6.63 7.67
C SER A 338 20.13 -5.12 7.87
N LEU A 339 20.91 -4.28 7.18
CA LEU A 339 20.70 -2.83 7.15
C LEU A 339 19.37 -2.45 6.50
N CYS A 340 19.02 -3.08 5.38
CA CYS A 340 17.84 -2.73 4.58
C CYS A 340 16.52 -3.25 5.16
N VAL A 341 16.51 -4.50 5.66
CA VAL A 341 15.29 -5.17 6.16
C VAL A 341 15.22 -5.25 7.69
N ARG A 342 16.14 -4.56 8.39
CA ARG A 342 16.15 -4.37 9.85
C ARG A 342 16.10 -5.68 10.64
N ARG A 343 17.03 -6.59 10.35
CA ARG A 343 17.14 -7.90 11.01
C ARG A 343 18.52 -8.11 11.63
N HIS A 344 18.62 -9.12 12.51
CA HIS A 344 19.90 -9.52 13.10
C HIS A 344 20.85 -10.14 12.06
N LEU A 345 22.15 -10.08 12.38
CA LEU A 345 23.22 -10.68 11.57
C LEU A 345 23.22 -12.21 11.69
N GLN A 346 23.45 -12.91 10.58
CA GLN A 346 23.67 -14.37 10.58
C GLN A 346 25.14 -14.73 10.75
N ILE A 347 26.06 -13.84 10.33
CA ILE A 347 27.50 -13.95 10.60
C ILE A 347 27.86 -12.96 11.71
N SER A 348 28.19 -13.45 12.91
CA SER A 348 28.48 -12.60 14.07
C SER A 348 29.74 -11.77 13.90
N ARG A 349 29.83 -10.66 14.65
CA ARG A 349 31.03 -9.81 14.71
C ARG A 349 32.24 -10.57 15.26
N ASP A 350 32.03 -11.37 16.31
CA ASP A 350 33.09 -12.16 16.96
C ASP A 350 33.73 -13.18 16.01
N HIS A 351 32.96 -13.70 15.05
CA HIS A 351 33.49 -14.59 14.03
C HIS A 351 34.46 -13.88 13.08
N LEU A 352 34.30 -12.57 12.85
CA LEU A 352 35.25 -11.78 12.07
C LEU A 352 36.52 -11.43 12.87
N ASP A 353 36.42 -11.26 14.20
CA ASP A 353 37.57 -10.92 15.05
C ASP A 353 38.45 -12.13 15.41
N ASN A 354 37.84 -13.29 15.67
CA ASN A 354 38.57 -14.50 16.06
C ASN A 354 39.32 -15.16 14.89
N HIS A 355 38.93 -14.87 13.66
CA HIS A 355 39.58 -15.33 12.44
C HIS A 355 40.28 -14.14 11.76
N ALA A 356 41.39 -13.68 12.36
CA ALA A 356 42.23 -12.56 11.89
C ALA A 356 42.90 -12.77 10.50
N THR A 357 42.30 -13.53 9.59
CA THR A 357 42.95 -14.04 8.37
C THR A 357 42.09 -14.10 7.11
N THR A 358 40.79 -13.81 7.10
CA THR A 358 40.02 -13.77 5.84
C THR A 358 40.03 -12.37 5.22
N THR A 359 41.17 -11.71 5.00
CA THR A 359 41.18 -10.44 4.24
C THR A 359 41.00 -10.72 2.75
N ILE A 360 40.04 -10.07 2.10
CA ILE A 360 40.00 -10.01 0.63
C ILE A 360 40.90 -8.88 0.18
N SER A 361 41.85 -9.19 -0.69
CA SER A 361 42.85 -8.25 -1.20
C SER A 361 42.64 -7.99 -2.68
N TYR A 362 43.20 -6.89 -3.18
CA TYR A 362 43.20 -6.58 -4.62
C TYR A 362 43.81 -7.74 -5.44
N ASP A 363 44.85 -8.40 -4.92
CA ASP A 363 45.49 -9.58 -5.52
C ASP A 363 44.54 -10.77 -5.67
N THR A 364 43.52 -10.90 -4.82
CA THR A 364 42.52 -11.98 -4.91
C THR A 364 41.55 -11.78 -6.10
N LEU A 365 41.35 -10.51 -6.50
CA LEU A 365 40.35 -10.13 -7.50
C LEU A 365 40.95 -9.77 -8.86
N SER A 366 42.15 -9.19 -8.87
CA SER A 366 42.79 -8.59 -10.08
C SER A 366 43.14 -9.56 -11.20
N GLY A 367 43.07 -10.88 -10.98
CA GLY A 367 43.28 -11.89 -12.03
C GLY A 367 42.27 -11.83 -13.18
N GLU A 368 41.16 -11.11 -13.03
CA GLU A 368 40.14 -10.93 -14.07
C GLU A 368 40.25 -9.60 -14.83
N ASN A 369 41.18 -8.70 -14.47
CA ASN A 369 41.27 -7.34 -15.02
C ASN A 369 41.40 -7.29 -16.54
N ASP A 370 42.34 -8.05 -17.09
CA ASP A 370 42.64 -8.04 -18.54
C ASP A 370 41.75 -9.02 -19.33
N ARG A 371 40.84 -9.73 -18.67
CA ARG A 371 39.98 -10.78 -19.24
C ARG A 371 38.48 -10.47 -19.13
N SER A 372 38.11 -9.25 -18.75
CA SER A 372 36.70 -8.84 -18.75
C SER A 372 36.21 -8.60 -20.18
N HIS A 373 34.99 -9.05 -20.47
CA HIS A 373 34.33 -8.78 -21.75
C HIS A 373 33.41 -7.57 -21.70
N VAL A 374 33.17 -7.00 -20.50
CA VAL A 374 32.22 -5.90 -20.29
C VAL A 374 32.86 -4.62 -19.76
N TYR A 375 34.12 -4.67 -19.29
CA TYR A 375 34.86 -3.51 -18.79
C TYR A 375 36.28 -3.48 -19.31
N ASP A 376 36.83 -2.28 -19.48
CA ASP A 376 38.26 -2.07 -19.64
C ASP A 376 39.02 -2.24 -18.30
N VAL A 377 40.34 -2.37 -18.39
CA VAL A 377 41.24 -2.65 -17.26
C VAL A 377 41.19 -1.58 -16.16
N ASP A 378 41.08 -0.30 -16.54
CA ASP A 378 41.07 0.83 -15.61
C ASP A 378 39.74 0.88 -14.84
N THR A 379 38.63 0.68 -15.56
CA THR A 379 37.29 0.57 -15.00
C THR A 379 37.21 -0.62 -14.04
N LYS A 380 37.72 -1.79 -14.43
CA LYS A 380 37.72 -3.00 -13.59
C LYS A 380 38.54 -2.80 -12.31
N SER A 381 39.71 -2.19 -12.42
CA SER A 381 40.56 -1.84 -11.28
C SER A 381 39.86 -0.89 -10.30
N SER A 382 39.11 0.08 -10.84
CA SER A 382 38.30 1.01 -10.04
C SER A 382 37.16 0.30 -9.32
N LEU A 383 36.46 -0.63 -9.99
CA LEU A 383 35.39 -1.44 -9.40
C LEU A 383 35.89 -2.36 -8.28
N ILE A 384 37.06 -2.98 -8.44
CA ILE A 384 37.70 -3.77 -7.36
C ILE A 384 37.98 -2.88 -6.15
N THR A 385 38.50 -1.66 -6.38
CA THR A 385 38.76 -0.71 -5.29
C THR A 385 37.48 -0.30 -4.56
N LEU A 386 36.38 -0.07 -5.29
CA LEU A 386 35.07 0.20 -4.70
C LEU A 386 34.56 -0.97 -3.87
N MET A 387 34.69 -2.19 -4.38
CA MET A 387 34.31 -3.41 -3.67
C MET A 387 35.09 -3.57 -2.36
N LEU A 388 36.41 -3.36 -2.37
CA LEU A 388 37.21 -3.38 -1.14
C LEU A 388 36.77 -2.28 -0.16
N THR A 389 36.42 -1.10 -0.66
CA THR A 389 35.89 -0.02 0.19
C THR A 389 34.54 -0.39 0.81
N LEU A 390 33.68 -1.12 0.08
CA LEU A 390 32.44 -1.67 0.62
C LEU A 390 32.72 -2.71 1.70
N THR A 391 33.75 -3.57 1.55
CA THR A 391 34.11 -4.55 2.60
C THR A 391 34.54 -3.86 3.89
N ASP A 392 35.30 -2.78 3.80
CA ASP A 392 35.66 -1.93 4.94
C ASP A 392 34.40 -1.33 5.61
N LEU A 393 33.42 -0.87 4.82
CA LEU A 393 32.16 -0.36 5.35
C LEU A 393 31.36 -1.47 6.06
N CYS A 394 31.34 -2.68 5.50
CA CYS A 394 30.67 -3.84 6.11
C CYS A 394 31.23 -4.19 7.50
N LEU A 395 32.50 -3.90 7.77
CA LEU A 395 33.06 -4.04 9.12
C LEU A 395 32.42 -3.04 10.08
N CYS A 396 32.32 -1.75 9.70
CA CYS A 396 31.59 -0.75 10.50
C CYS A 396 30.11 -1.11 10.68
N LEU A 397 29.45 -1.62 9.62
CA LEU A 397 28.06 -2.09 9.70
C LEU A 397 27.90 -3.25 10.69
N SER A 398 28.91 -4.09 10.86
CA SER A 398 28.85 -5.22 11.80
C SER A 398 28.65 -4.74 13.24
N ASP A 399 29.36 -3.69 13.64
CA ASP A 399 29.25 -3.09 14.97
C ASP A 399 27.88 -2.42 15.15
N ILE A 400 27.46 -1.64 14.15
CA ILE A 400 26.17 -0.93 14.13
C ILE A 400 25.01 -1.91 14.27
N LEU A 401 24.96 -2.91 13.40
CA LEU A 401 23.83 -3.85 13.31
C LEU A 401 23.74 -4.74 14.55
N THR A 402 24.86 -5.01 15.22
CA THR A 402 24.87 -5.70 16.53
C THR A 402 24.22 -4.85 17.62
N VAL A 403 24.37 -3.52 17.56
CA VAL A 403 23.75 -2.59 18.52
C VAL A 403 22.26 -2.40 18.22
N VAL A 404 21.90 -2.14 16.96
CA VAL A 404 20.52 -1.76 16.57
C VAL A 404 19.58 -2.95 16.35
N HIS A 405 20.10 -4.13 16.01
CA HIS A 405 19.33 -5.35 15.74
C HIS A 405 19.91 -6.56 16.50
N PRO A 406 19.82 -6.55 17.85
CA PRO A 406 20.37 -7.64 18.67
C PRO A 406 19.64 -8.97 18.42
N ALA A 407 20.35 -10.09 18.51
CA ALA A 407 19.81 -11.43 18.27
C ALA A 407 18.86 -11.97 19.38
N LYS A 408 18.71 -11.25 20.49
CA LYS A 408 17.79 -11.58 21.59
C LYS A 408 16.70 -10.52 21.69
N ASP A 409 15.45 -10.96 21.85
CA ASP A 409 14.29 -10.08 22.03
C ASP A 409 14.51 -9.12 23.20
N PHE A 410 14.25 -7.85 22.96
CA PHE A 410 14.62 -6.75 23.83
C PHE A 410 13.51 -6.41 24.81
N THR A 411 13.82 -6.44 26.11
CA THR A 411 13.05 -5.77 27.17
C THR A 411 13.92 -4.68 27.80
N VAL A 412 13.53 -3.41 27.63
CA VAL A 412 14.18 -2.28 28.33
C VAL A 412 13.80 -2.39 29.80
N SER A 413 14.60 -3.06 30.62
CA SER A 413 14.32 -3.14 32.06
C SER A 413 15.41 -2.56 32.95
N ASP A 414 16.60 -2.22 32.44
CA ASP A 414 17.73 -1.78 33.26
C ASP A 414 18.45 -0.52 32.72
N ALA A 415 18.71 0.44 33.61
CA ALA A 415 19.37 1.70 33.30
C ALA A 415 20.86 1.51 32.94
N ARG A 416 21.52 0.45 33.45
CA ARG A 416 22.92 0.13 33.14
C ARG A 416 23.12 -0.29 31.68
N ASP A 417 22.15 -1.01 31.12
CA ASP A 417 22.18 -1.43 29.71
C ASP A 417 22.01 -0.24 28.75
N SER A 418 21.29 0.80 29.19
CA SER A 418 21.08 2.01 28.40
C SER A 418 22.36 2.84 28.25
N THR A 419 23.10 3.06 29.35
CA THR A 419 24.38 3.80 29.32
C THR A 419 25.43 3.09 28.46
N ARG A 420 25.53 1.75 28.58
CA ARG A 420 26.44 0.94 27.74
C ARG A 420 26.13 1.11 26.26
N ARG A 421 24.86 1.11 25.88
CA ARG A 421 24.44 1.27 24.47
C ARG A 421 24.69 2.68 23.94
N ILE A 422 24.52 3.72 24.75
CA ILE A 422 24.87 5.09 24.35
C ILE A 422 26.36 5.19 24.00
N LEU A 423 27.24 4.56 24.79
CA LEU A 423 28.67 4.49 24.48
C LEU A 423 28.94 3.73 23.17
N GLN A 424 28.28 2.59 22.97
CA GLN A 424 28.40 1.83 21.72
C GLN A 424 27.91 2.60 20.49
N ILE A 425 26.84 3.40 20.62
CA ILE A 425 26.37 4.30 19.55
C ILE A 425 27.44 5.34 19.21
N TYR A 426 28.08 5.93 20.22
CA TYR A 426 29.16 6.89 20.01
C TYR A 426 30.37 6.26 19.30
N GLU A 427 30.78 5.06 19.71
CA GLU A 427 31.85 4.28 19.06
C GLU A 427 31.49 3.97 17.60
N CYS A 428 30.27 3.52 17.34
CA CYS A 428 29.78 3.26 15.99
C CYS A 428 29.82 4.51 15.09
N LYS A 429 29.38 5.67 15.60
CA LYS A 429 29.44 6.94 14.86
C LYS A 429 30.87 7.32 14.52
N LYS A 430 31.78 7.24 15.49
CA LYS A 430 33.21 7.50 15.28
C LYS A 430 33.83 6.54 14.27
N GLY A 431 33.43 5.27 14.30
CA GLY A 431 33.84 4.26 13.32
C GLY A 431 33.44 4.64 11.89
N LEU A 432 32.19 5.06 11.69
CA LEU A 432 31.70 5.56 10.40
C LEU A 432 32.42 6.84 9.95
N GLU A 433 32.67 7.78 10.85
CA GLU A 433 33.40 9.02 10.53
C GLU A 433 34.83 8.71 10.08
N ASN A 434 35.52 7.80 10.77
CA ASN A 434 36.86 7.35 10.40
C ASN A 434 36.86 6.64 9.04
N TRP A 435 35.87 5.77 8.78
CA TRP A 435 35.72 5.13 7.48
C TRP A 435 35.50 6.16 6.37
N CYS A 436 34.63 7.16 6.61
CA CYS A 436 34.36 8.23 5.66
C CYS A 436 35.63 9.03 5.33
N ALA A 437 36.38 9.45 6.37
CA ALA A 437 37.64 10.16 6.17
C ALA A 437 38.65 9.34 5.35
N LYS A 438 38.74 8.03 5.59
CA LYS A 438 39.59 7.10 4.81
C LYS A 438 39.12 7.00 3.35
N ALA A 439 37.81 6.83 3.14
CA ALA A 439 37.22 6.70 1.80
C ALA A 439 37.39 7.99 0.96
N VAL A 440 37.28 9.16 1.58
CA VAL A 440 37.55 10.46 0.96
C VAL A 440 39.03 10.61 0.61
N ALA A 441 39.92 10.30 1.55
CA ALA A 441 41.36 10.41 1.34
C ALA A 441 41.91 9.47 0.24
N ALA A 442 41.27 8.31 0.03
CA ALA A 442 41.66 7.36 -1.00
C ALA A 442 41.45 7.87 -2.44
N SER A 443 40.94 9.10 -2.64
CA SER A 443 40.76 9.81 -3.92
C SER A 443 39.86 9.11 -4.96
N SER A 444 39.49 7.85 -4.74
CA SER A 444 38.86 6.97 -5.73
C SER A 444 37.34 7.07 -5.75
N ILE A 445 36.71 7.59 -4.69
CA ILE A 445 35.23 7.63 -4.58
C ILE A 445 34.71 9.07 -4.63
N MET A 446 35.38 10.03 -3.97
CA MET A 446 34.97 11.44 -4.01
C MET A 446 35.25 12.11 -5.36
N ALA A 447 36.45 11.94 -5.91
CA ALA A 447 36.80 12.56 -7.20
C ALA A 447 35.91 12.07 -8.37
N ILE A 448 35.34 10.87 -8.24
CA ILE A 448 34.40 10.30 -9.23
C ILE A 448 32.99 10.88 -9.05
N THR A 449 32.57 11.16 -7.82
CA THR A 449 31.20 11.61 -7.51
C THR A 449 31.00 13.12 -7.51
N GLU A 450 32.09 13.91 -7.54
CA GLU A 450 32.08 15.39 -7.58
C GLU A 450 32.27 16.00 -8.99
N GLN A 451 32.30 15.22 -10.07
CA GLN A 451 32.37 15.81 -11.43
C GLN A 451 31.05 16.50 -11.80
N ASP A 452 31.06 17.83 -11.79
CA ASP A 452 29.98 18.67 -12.30
C ASP A 452 29.75 18.38 -13.78
N GLY A 453 28.48 18.23 -14.14
CA GLY A 453 28.02 17.70 -15.42
C GLY A 453 28.75 18.31 -16.61
N HIS A 454 29.09 17.45 -17.57
CA HIS A 454 29.07 17.61 -19.04
C HIS A 454 29.66 16.28 -19.58
N GLN A 455 28.80 15.43 -20.17
CA GLN A 455 29.12 14.13 -20.80
C GLN A 455 30.16 13.25 -20.08
N VAL A 456 29.69 12.38 -19.19
CA VAL A 456 30.52 11.33 -18.62
C VAL A 456 30.71 10.23 -19.67
N ASP A 457 31.98 9.94 -20.01
CA ASP A 457 32.40 8.88 -20.91
C ASP A 457 31.91 7.50 -20.41
N MET A 458 31.32 6.68 -21.28
CA MET A 458 30.45 5.53 -20.94
C MET A 458 31.02 4.45 -20.01
N PRO A 459 32.34 4.15 -19.94
CA PRO A 459 32.91 3.23 -18.96
C PRO A 459 32.85 3.73 -17.50
N LYS A 460 32.80 5.06 -17.28
CA LYS A 460 32.77 5.68 -15.94
C LYS A 460 31.40 5.61 -15.25
N SER A 461 30.34 5.29 -15.99
CA SER A 461 28.95 5.27 -15.50
C SER A 461 28.72 4.18 -14.44
N SER A 462 29.26 2.98 -14.62
CA SER A 462 29.15 1.90 -13.62
C SER A 462 29.92 2.21 -12.34
N VAL A 463 31.13 2.77 -12.47
CA VAL A 463 31.96 3.18 -11.32
C VAL A 463 31.22 4.24 -10.50
N LEU A 464 30.65 5.25 -11.17
CA LEU A 464 29.85 6.29 -10.54
C LEU A 464 28.60 5.72 -9.84
N MET A 465 27.89 4.80 -10.49
CA MET A 465 26.70 4.15 -9.92
C MET A 465 27.04 3.41 -8.63
N PHE A 466 28.06 2.55 -8.63
CA PHE A 466 28.44 1.79 -7.46
C PHE A 466 29.07 2.67 -6.36
N ALA A 467 29.82 3.70 -6.72
CA ALA A 467 30.32 4.70 -5.77
C ALA A 467 29.16 5.40 -5.04
N ASN A 468 28.14 5.86 -5.78
CA ASN A 468 26.93 6.45 -5.20
C ASN A 468 26.17 5.45 -4.33
N MET A 469 26.06 4.17 -4.74
CA MET A 469 25.39 3.15 -3.93
C MET A 469 26.10 2.90 -2.59
N ILE A 470 27.43 2.88 -2.58
CA ILE A 470 28.23 2.76 -1.34
C ILE A 470 27.98 3.96 -0.42
N TRP A 471 27.92 5.18 -0.96
CA TRP A 471 27.52 6.36 -0.19
C TRP A 471 26.11 6.26 0.36
N ILE A 472 25.15 5.77 -0.43
CA ILE A 472 23.78 5.53 0.02
C ILE A 472 23.76 4.55 1.20
N TYR A 473 24.55 3.47 1.17
CA TYR A 473 24.69 2.55 2.32
C TYR A 473 25.29 3.23 3.54
N TYR A 474 26.34 4.03 3.37
CA TYR A 474 26.95 4.81 4.44
C TYR A 474 25.93 5.75 5.12
N HIS A 475 25.19 6.54 4.33
CA HIS A 475 24.18 7.44 4.88
C HIS A 475 22.97 6.68 5.46
N SER A 476 22.61 5.52 4.90
CA SER A 476 21.56 4.65 5.47
C SER A 476 21.95 4.09 6.83
N ALA A 477 23.24 3.79 7.05
CA ALA A 477 23.76 3.39 8.35
C ALA A 477 23.66 4.53 9.39
N ARG A 478 23.98 5.77 8.96
CA ARG A 478 23.81 6.97 9.80
C ARG A 478 22.34 7.20 10.17
N VAL A 479 21.44 7.11 9.21
CA VAL A 479 19.98 7.20 9.44
C VAL A 479 19.51 6.16 10.45
N THR A 480 19.95 4.91 10.30
CA THR A 480 19.60 3.80 11.20
C THR A 480 20.09 4.06 12.63
N LEU A 481 21.33 4.52 12.82
CA LEU A 481 21.88 4.88 14.13
C LEU A 481 21.11 6.04 14.77
N CYS A 482 20.86 7.12 14.03
CA CYS A 482 20.10 8.27 14.51
C CYS A 482 18.68 7.87 14.94
N ASN A 483 18.00 7.05 14.14
CA ASN A 483 16.66 6.57 14.48
C ASN A 483 16.66 5.68 15.74
N PHE A 484 17.68 4.83 15.91
CA PHE A 484 17.81 4.00 17.12
C PHE A 484 18.16 4.83 18.36
N GLU A 485 19.01 5.84 18.24
CA GLU A 485 19.32 6.77 19.34
C GLU A 485 18.08 7.54 19.80
N LEU A 486 17.22 7.98 18.88
CA LEU A 486 15.92 8.58 19.23
C LEU A 486 15.03 7.60 20.00
N LEU A 487 14.92 6.36 19.53
CA LEU A 487 14.13 5.32 20.19
C LEU A 487 14.62 5.03 21.61
N LEU A 488 15.94 4.94 21.79
CA LEU A 488 16.56 4.73 23.10
C LEU A 488 16.30 5.91 24.04
N GLY A 489 16.38 7.14 23.52
CA GLY A 489 15.98 8.34 24.25
C GLY A 489 14.53 8.22 24.75
N MET A 490 13.58 8.00 23.85
CA MET A 490 12.16 7.91 24.21
C MET A 490 11.84 6.82 25.25
N THR A 491 12.49 5.65 25.15
CA THR A 491 12.24 4.51 26.07
C THR A 491 12.85 4.68 27.45
N THR A 492 14.06 5.26 27.54
CA THR A 492 14.72 5.54 28.83
C THR A 492 14.06 6.66 29.63
N HIS A 493 13.33 7.56 28.95
CA HIS A 493 12.67 8.71 29.55
C HIS A 493 11.30 8.42 30.17
N SER A 494 10.69 7.26 29.93
CA SER A 494 9.49 6.82 30.68
C SER A 494 9.79 6.52 32.17
N LEU A 495 11.05 6.62 32.61
CA LEU A 495 11.53 6.21 33.93
C LEU A 495 12.22 7.33 34.75
N VAL A 496 12.39 8.57 34.24
CA VAL A 496 13.18 9.63 34.91
C VAL A 496 12.49 11.01 34.93
N SER A 497 12.57 11.68 36.09
CA SER A 497 12.01 12.99 36.50
C SER A 497 12.30 14.20 35.58
N TYR A 498 11.44 15.22 35.72
CA TYR A 498 11.31 16.52 35.02
C TYR A 498 12.55 17.45 35.00
N GLU A 499 13.67 17.13 35.64
CA GLU A 499 14.78 18.08 35.87
C GLU A 499 15.81 18.21 34.71
N ASN A 500 15.68 17.45 33.61
CA ASN A 500 16.70 17.39 32.55
C ASN A 500 16.25 17.82 31.13
N THR A 501 15.20 18.64 31.03
CA THR A 501 14.56 19.00 29.73
C THR A 501 15.48 19.69 28.73
N GLN A 502 16.43 20.54 29.15
CA GLN A 502 17.32 21.26 28.21
C GLN A 502 18.35 20.35 27.53
N LEU A 503 18.98 19.43 28.27
CA LEU A 503 19.94 18.47 27.71
C LEU A 503 19.23 17.46 26.78
N GLN A 504 17.98 17.13 27.08
CA GLN A 504 17.12 16.29 26.24
C GLN A 504 16.79 16.98 24.92
N VAL A 505 16.33 18.23 24.95
CA VAL A 505 16.04 19.01 23.74
C VAL A 505 17.30 19.15 22.88
N ALA A 506 18.46 19.44 23.48
CA ALA A 506 19.72 19.52 22.74
C ALA A 506 20.12 18.17 22.10
N THR A 507 19.84 17.05 22.77
CA THR A 507 20.12 15.70 22.24
C THR A 507 19.17 15.37 21.08
N ILE A 508 17.87 15.60 21.24
CA ILE A 508 16.86 15.40 20.18
C ILE A 508 17.20 16.27 18.97
N GLU A 509 17.58 17.53 19.20
CA GLU A 509 17.96 18.46 18.14
C GLU A 509 19.20 17.97 17.37
N ARG A 510 20.24 17.54 18.09
CA ARG A 510 21.44 16.96 17.46
C ARG A 510 21.11 15.74 16.62
N VAL A 511 20.28 14.84 17.13
CA VAL A 511 19.92 13.61 16.39
C VAL A 511 19.02 13.93 15.20
N ARG A 512 18.10 14.89 15.33
CA ARG A 512 17.30 15.44 14.23
C ARG A 512 18.18 15.98 13.10
N ILE A 513 19.16 16.81 13.44
CA ILE A 513 20.12 17.36 12.45
C ILE A 513 20.86 16.23 11.74
N GLY A 514 21.40 15.26 12.49
CA GLY A 514 22.11 14.11 11.91
C GLY A 514 21.24 13.23 11.00
N LEU A 515 19.97 13.03 11.37
CA LEU A 515 18.99 12.27 10.58
C LEU A 515 18.68 12.96 9.25
N TRP A 516 18.36 14.25 9.29
CA TRP A 516 18.04 15.05 8.10
C TRP A 516 19.25 15.26 7.18
N ASP A 517 20.43 15.45 7.76
CA ASP A 517 21.68 15.54 7.00
C ASP A 517 21.90 14.26 6.19
N ALA A 518 21.81 13.09 6.83
CA ALA A 518 21.99 11.81 6.16
C ALA A 518 20.90 11.54 5.10
N ALA A 519 19.62 11.84 5.40
CA ALA A 519 18.52 11.70 4.44
C ALA A 519 18.67 12.62 3.22
N THR A 520 19.14 13.85 3.43
CA THR A 520 19.44 14.81 2.36
C THR A 520 20.54 14.28 1.45
N HIS A 521 21.63 13.74 2.02
CA HIS A 521 22.71 13.18 1.21
C HIS A 521 22.24 11.95 0.40
N ILE A 522 21.39 11.07 0.95
CA ILE A 522 20.78 9.99 0.15
C ILE A 522 20.01 10.58 -1.04
N THR A 523 19.20 11.61 -0.79
CA THR A 523 18.38 12.27 -1.82
C THR A 523 19.25 12.88 -2.92
N ASN A 524 20.32 13.61 -2.58
CA ASN A 524 21.22 14.21 -3.56
C ASN A 524 21.94 13.16 -4.43
N ARG A 525 22.31 12.02 -3.84
CA ARG A 525 22.93 10.90 -4.59
C ARG A 525 21.94 10.27 -5.56
N LEU A 526 20.67 10.15 -5.16
CA LEU A 526 19.60 9.67 -6.03
C LEU A 526 19.27 10.68 -7.15
N GLU A 527 19.30 11.98 -6.87
CA GLU A 527 19.13 13.06 -7.87
C GLU A 527 20.18 12.91 -8.98
N GLN A 528 21.46 12.85 -8.60
CA GLN A 528 22.56 12.66 -9.56
C GLN A 528 22.37 11.39 -10.42
N LEU A 529 21.91 10.28 -9.81
CA LEU A 529 21.68 9.03 -10.53
C LEU A 529 20.44 9.07 -11.43
N LEU A 530 19.41 9.84 -11.07
CA LEU A 530 18.23 10.05 -11.91
C LEU A 530 18.56 10.92 -13.11
N ASP A 531 19.29 12.02 -12.91
CA ASP A 531 19.69 12.95 -13.98
C ASP A 531 20.56 12.26 -15.04
N LEU A 532 21.36 11.28 -14.63
CA LEU A 532 22.20 10.46 -15.52
C LEU A 532 21.50 9.21 -16.06
N GLY A 533 20.22 8.97 -15.71
CA GLY A 533 19.47 7.78 -16.13
C GLY A 533 19.97 6.46 -15.53
N LEU A 534 20.82 6.51 -14.49
CA LEU A 534 21.45 5.36 -13.85
C LEU A 534 20.62 4.73 -12.73
N ALA A 535 19.61 5.44 -12.20
CA ALA A 535 18.76 4.95 -11.11
C ALA A 535 18.11 3.59 -11.41
N ARG A 536 17.82 3.30 -12.68
CA ARG A 536 17.21 2.03 -13.12
C ARG A 536 18.09 0.79 -12.98
N TYR A 537 19.40 0.99 -12.84
CA TYR A 537 20.39 -0.07 -12.67
C TYR A 537 20.78 -0.30 -11.20
N LEU A 538 20.13 0.41 -10.27
CA LEU A 538 20.38 0.21 -8.85
C LEU A 538 19.79 -1.11 -8.34
N PRO A 539 20.46 -1.78 -7.39
CA PRO A 539 19.95 -3.03 -6.80
C PRO A 539 18.70 -2.80 -5.94
N SER A 540 17.99 -3.89 -5.63
CA SER A 540 16.75 -3.85 -4.82
C SER A 540 16.92 -3.20 -3.43
N SER A 541 18.14 -3.17 -2.88
CA SER A 541 18.45 -2.46 -1.63
C SER A 541 18.23 -0.95 -1.71
N ALA A 542 18.30 -0.34 -2.90
CA ALA A 542 18.01 1.08 -3.09
C ALA A 542 16.58 1.44 -2.67
N VAL A 543 15.61 0.55 -2.89
CA VAL A 543 14.22 0.72 -2.44
C VAL A 543 14.16 0.89 -0.92
N SER A 544 14.83 0.02 -0.17
CA SER A 544 14.87 0.06 1.29
C SER A 544 15.60 1.30 1.82
N CYS A 545 16.72 1.68 1.20
CA CYS A 545 17.48 2.88 1.56
C CYS A 545 16.69 4.18 1.29
N THR A 546 15.79 4.18 0.31
CA THR A 546 14.95 5.34 -0.05
C THR A 546 13.70 5.46 0.85
N ALA A 547 13.22 4.35 1.42
CA ALA A 547 11.94 4.29 2.15
C ALA A 547 11.85 5.26 3.34
N LEU A 548 12.87 5.30 4.20
CA LEU A 548 12.84 6.15 5.40
C LEU A 548 13.02 7.65 5.08
N PRO A 549 13.96 8.07 4.21
CA PRO A 549 13.99 9.44 3.71
C PRO A 549 12.65 9.89 3.12
N LEU A 550 12.01 9.05 2.29
CA LEU A 550 10.70 9.36 1.71
C LEU A 550 9.64 9.57 2.79
N ALA A 551 9.56 8.67 3.77
CA ALA A 551 8.62 8.80 4.88
C ALA A 551 8.84 10.11 5.67
N LEU A 552 10.10 10.46 5.96
CA LEU A 552 10.44 11.70 6.67
C LEU A 552 10.03 12.95 5.88
N HIS A 553 10.29 12.99 4.58
CA HIS A 553 9.92 14.12 3.73
C HIS A 553 8.39 14.26 3.57
N ILE A 554 7.65 13.15 3.46
CA ILE A 554 6.18 13.22 3.41
C ILE A 554 5.62 13.71 4.74
N LEU A 555 6.15 13.23 5.87
CA LEU A 555 5.73 13.68 7.19
C LEU A 555 6.01 15.18 7.38
N ASP A 556 7.19 15.66 7.00
CA ASP A 556 7.51 17.09 7.09
C ASP A 556 6.60 17.94 6.18
N ALA A 557 6.27 17.45 4.99
CA ALA A 557 5.32 18.12 4.09
C ALA A 557 3.90 18.18 4.68
N LYS A 558 3.44 17.13 5.36
CA LYS A 558 2.12 17.07 6.01
C LYS A 558 2.05 17.90 7.30
N LEU A 559 3.15 17.99 8.05
CA LEU A 559 3.24 18.74 9.30
C LEU A 559 3.50 20.24 9.09
N SER A 560 4.00 20.63 7.91
CA SER A 560 4.24 22.04 7.60
C SER A 560 2.90 22.79 7.48
N PRO A 561 2.71 23.92 8.20
CA PRO A 561 1.45 24.67 8.17
C PRO A 561 1.12 25.11 6.74
N GLY A 562 -0.07 24.75 6.26
CA GLY A 562 -0.53 25.08 4.92
C GLY A 562 -0.81 26.57 4.77
N GLY A 563 0.00 27.25 3.94
CA GLY A 563 -0.33 28.49 3.25
C GLY A 563 -0.87 29.62 4.13
N VAL A 564 0.01 30.27 4.91
CA VAL A 564 -0.33 31.56 5.52
C VAL A 564 -0.16 32.66 4.45
N PRO A 565 -1.10 33.63 4.29
CA PRO A 565 -1.02 34.68 3.26
C PRO A 565 0.16 35.68 3.38
N ARG A 566 1.16 35.40 4.22
CA ARG A 566 2.33 36.25 4.50
C ARG A 566 3.60 35.41 4.78
N GLU A 567 3.89 34.43 3.93
CA GLU A 567 5.18 33.70 4.01
C GLU A 567 6.34 34.61 3.60
N SER A 568 7.46 34.52 4.33
CA SER A 568 8.71 35.22 3.99
C SER A 568 9.42 34.54 2.80
N THR A 569 10.27 35.28 2.06
CA THR A 569 11.03 34.73 0.92
C THR A 569 11.94 33.55 1.30
N ASP A 570 12.48 33.56 2.52
CA ASP A 570 13.33 32.48 3.04
C ASP A 570 12.53 31.21 3.33
N GLU A 571 11.30 31.36 3.82
CA GLU A 571 10.41 30.24 4.14
C GLU A 571 9.85 29.59 2.87
N GLN A 572 9.53 30.40 1.87
CA GLN A 572 9.17 29.94 0.53
C GLN A 572 10.31 29.14 -0.13
N SER A 573 11.55 29.63 -0.03
CA SER A 573 12.73 28.94 -0.55
C SER A 573 12.98 27.60 0.15
N ARG A 574 12.80 27.52 1.47
CA ARG A 574 12.90 26.27 2.24
C ARG A 574 11.79 25.28 1.88
N ARG A 575 10.56 25.75 1.66
CA ARG A 575 9.44 24.92 1.22
C ARG A 575 9.69 24.35 -0.18
N LEU A 576 10.18 25.17 -1.11
CA LEU A 576 10.52 24.71 -2.47
C LEU A 576 11.62 23.64 -2.44
N LYS A 577 12.68 23.85 -1.63
CA LYS A 577 13.74 22.86 -1.46
C LYS A 577 13.23 21.52 -0.93
N ARG A 578 12.34 21.54 0.07
CA ARG A 578 11.73 20.32 0.63
C ARG A 578 10.85 19.60 -0.38
N GLN A 579 10.06 20.35 -1.15
CA GLN A 579 9.24 19.78 -2.22
C GLN A 579 10.11 19.14 -3.31
N ASN A 580 11.21 19.77 -3.69
CA ASN A 580 12.17 19.21 -4.65
C ASN A 580 12.73 17.87 -4.15
N GLN A 581 13.18 17.83 -2.89
CA GLN A 581 13.67 16.60 -2.27
C GLN A 581 12.63 15.47 -2.26
N LEU A 582 11.36 15.80 -1.95
CA LEU A 582 10.27 14.83 -2.02
C LEU A 582 10.05 14.31 -3.46
N ASN A 583 10.08 15.20 -4.46
CA ASN A 583 9.89 14.83 -5.86
C ASN A 583 11.00 13.88 -6.36
N ILE A 584 12.24 14.11 -5.95
CA ILE A 584 13.39 13.23 -6.28
C ILE A 584 13.14 11.83 -5.71
N LEU A 585 12.76 11.72 -4.44
CA LEU A 585 12.51 10.42 -3.78
C LEU A 585 11.33 9.68 -4.40
N VAL A 586 10.26 10.39 -4.78
CA VAL A 586 9.11 9.82 -5.49
C VAL A 586 9.53 9.33 -6.88
N SER A 587 10.31 10.13 -7.61
CA SER A 587 10.81 9.76 -8.95
C SER A 587 11.69 8.51 -8.90
N ALA A 588 12.56 8.39 -7.90
CA ALA A 588 13.34 7.18 -7.66
C ALA A 588 12.44 5.96 -7.43
N MET A 589 11.42 6.06 -6.57
CA MET A 589 10.48 4.97 -6.31
C MET A 589 9.68 4.56 -7.57
N LEU A 590 9.29 5.51 -8.41
CA LEU A 590 8.61 5.23 -9.67
C LEU A 590 9.52 4.46 -10.65
N GLU A 591 10.80 4.83 -10.75
CA GLU A 591 11.77 4.11 -11.59
C GLU A 591 12.01 2.66 -11.09
N TYR A 592 11.93 2.45 -9.77
CA TYR A 592 12.06 1.13 -9.14
C TYR A 592 10.82 0.25 -9.29
N GLN A 593 9.63 0.86 -9.40
CA GLN A 593 8.35 0.18 -9.34
C GLN A 593 8.23 -1.00 -10.33
N PRO A 594 8.52 -0.88 -11.64
CA PRO A 594 8.37 -2.00 -12.57
C PRO A 594 9.29 -3.19 -12.26
N ARG A 595 10.36 -2.99 -11.48
CA ARG A 595 11.41 -3.99 -11.20
C ARG A 595 11.26 -4.68 -9.84
N TYR A 596 10.73 -3.96 -8.84
CA TYR A 596 10.77 -4.40 -7.45
C TYR A 596 9.40 -4.34 -6.77
N GLU A 597 8.87 -5.49 -6.33
CA GLU A 597 7.64 -5.58 -5.52
C GLU A 597 7.73 -4.81 -4.19
N GLY A 598 8.95 -4.61 -3.67
CA GLY A 598 9.19 -3.88 -2.43
C GLY A 598 8.66 -2.43 -2.45
N VAL A 599 8.56 -1.80 -3.62
CA VAL A 599 8.06 -0.42 -3.77
C VAL A 599 6.59 -0.32 -3.35
N ASP A 600 5.77 -1.27 -3.75
CA ASP A 600 4.33 -1.26 -3.43
C ASP A 600 4.10 -1.51 -1.94
N TRP A 601 4.93 -2.37 -1.32
CA TRP A 601 4.92 -2.57 0.12
C TRP A 601 5.34 -1.31 0.88
N VAL A 602 6.44 -0.67 0.50
CA VAL A 602 6.92 0.58 1.14
C VAL A 602 5.86 1.68 1.02
N THR A 603 5.28 1.84 -0.17
CA THR A 603 4.25 2.86 -0.42
C THR A 603 3.02 2.64 0.45
N ARG A 604 2.55 1.39 0.57
CA ARG A 604 1.43 1.04 1.47
C ARG A 604 1.77 1.26 2.94
N ALA A 605 2.95 0.81 3.39
CA ALA A 605 3.38 0.98 4.78
C ALA A 605 3.50 2.45 5.17
N ILE A 606 4.06 3.29 4.28
CA ILE A 606 4.15 4.74 4.50
C ILE A 606 2.75 5.37 4.57
N ARG A 607 1.85 5.03 3.65
CA ARG A 607 0.45 5.53 3.67
C ARG A 607 -0.26 5.16 4.96
N GLN A 608 -0.19 3.90 5.38
CA GLN A 608 -0.79 3.43 6.63
C GLN A 608 -0.19 4.15 7.84
N GLN A 609 1.12 4.37 7.87
CA GLN A 609 1.77 5.07 8.98
C GLN A 609 1.39 6.56 9.02
N ILE A 610 1.28 7.22 7.86
CA ILE A 610 0.82 8.60 7.76
C ILE A 610 -0.63 8.70 8.19
N LEU A 611 -1.49 7.79 7.74
CA LEU A 611 -2.90 7.74 8.14
C LEU A 611 -3.03 7.51 9.64
N PHE A 612 -2.23 6.60 10.19
CA PHE A 612 -2.17 6.38 11.63
C PHE A 612 -1.74 7.65 12.37
N LEU A 613 -0.68 8.33 11.92
CA LEU A 613 -0.19 9.56 12.53
C LEU A 613 -1.18 10.72 12.37
N SER A 614 -1.87 10.83 11.23
CA SER A 614 -2.86 11.87 10.99
C SER A 614 -4.10 11.67 11.86
N LEU A 615 -4.55 10.43 12.01
CA LEU A 615 -5.60 10.05 12.94
C LEU A 615 -5.14 10.30 14.38
N PHE A 616 -3.99 9.77 14.80
CA PHE A 616 -3.50 9.83 16.18
C PHE A 616 -3.20 11.25 16.65
N MET A 617 -2.63 12.09 15.80
CA MET A 617 -2.31 13.49 16.14
C MET A 617 -3.46 14.46 15.80
N ASN A 618 -4.63 13.97 15.37
CA ASN A 618 -5.75 14.79 14.88
C ASN A 618 -5.34 15.80 13.78
N LEU A 619 -4.36 15.42 12.95
CA LEU A 619 -3.85 16.21 11.82
C LEU A 619 -4.59 15.92 10.49
N GLY A 620 -5.65 15.11 10.54
CA GLY A 620 -6.46 14.85 9.35
C GLY A 620 -7.16 16.11 8.86
N ALA A 621 -7.29 16.25 7.53
CA ALA A 621 -8.12 17.31 6.97
C ALA A 621 -9.59 17.12 7.37
N THR A 622 -10.38 18.18 7.28
CA THR A 622 -11.81 18.16 7.58
C THR A 622 -12.65 18.38 6.33
N CYS A 623 -13.92 18.03 6.44
CA CYS A 623 -14.93 18.34 5.44
C CYS A 623 -16.04 19.19 6.07
N THR A 624 -16.49 20.19 5.34
CA THR A 624 -17.72 20.92 5.63
C THR A 624 -18.92 20.15 5.09
N LEU A 625 -19.84 19.75 5.98
CA LEU A 625 -20.97 18.87 5.67
C LEU A 625 -22.29 19.64 5.73
N SER A 626 -23.20 19.43 4.77
CA SER A 626 -24.60 19.90 4.84
C SER A 626 -25.55 18.74 4.60
N ILE A 627 -26.70 18.74 5.27
CA ILE A 627 -27.80 17.80 5.03
C ILE A 627 -28.86 18.47 4.15
N ILE A 628 -29.43 17.72 3.22
CA ILE A 628 -30.39 18.20 2.23
C ILE A 628 -31.66 17.36 2.36
N ASP A 629 -32.79 18.01 2.60
CA ASP A 629 -34.11 17.40 2.42
C ASP A 629 -34.35 17.23 0.92
N THR A 630 -34.42 15.98 0.45
CA THR A 630 -34.63 15.68 -0.97
C THR A 630 -36.08 15.89 -1.41
N THR A 631 -36.97 16.26 -0.48
CA THR A 631 -38.42 16.35 -0.64
C THR A 631 -39.11 15.03 -0.98
N CYS A 632 -38.39 13.91 -0.87
CA CYS A 632 -38.94 12.57 -0.99
C CYS A 632 -39.39 12.07 0.38
N TYR A 633 -40.71 11.88 0.52
CA TYR A 633 -41.37 11.36 1.71
C TYR A 633 -42.12 10.08 1.35
N LEU A 634 -41.83 9.01 2.10
CA LEU A 634 -42.39 7.68 1.91
C LEU A 634 -43.15 7.22 3.16
N THR A 635 -44.15 6.37 2.93
CA THR A 635 -44.81 5.58 3.97
C THR A 635 -44.78 4.12 3.53
N VAL A 636 -44.01 3.30 4.26
CA VAL A 636 -43.59 1.96 3.84
C VAL A 636 -44.02 0.91 4.88
N PRO A 637 -44.41 -0.32 4.48
CA PRO A 637 -44.71 -1.38 5.42
C PRO A 637 -43.47 -1.84 6.20
N ALA A 638 -43.57 -1.85 7.53
CA ALA A 638 -42.49 -2.19 8.45
C ALA A 638 -41.92 -3.59 8.17
N ASP A 639 -42.79 -4.57 7.88
CA ASP A 639 -42.43 -5.97 7.66
C ASP A 639 -41.62 -6.23 6.38
N THR A 640 -41.39 -5.21 5.57
CA THR A 640 -40.48 -5.28 4.41
C THR A 640 -39.05 -4.85 4.77
N LEU A 641 -38.82 -4.24 5.93
CA LEU A 641 -37.56 -3.58 6.29
C LEU A 641 -37.05 -3.91 7.70
N VAL A 642 -37.95 -4.13 8.65
CA VAL A 642 -37.63 -4.43 10.04
C VAL A 642 -38.52 -5.54 10.59
N GLU A 643 -38.00 -6.25 11.59
CA GLU A 643 -38.78 -7.21 12.35
C GLU A 643 -38.42 -7.21 13.84
N PRO A 644 -39.35 -7.59 14.73
CA PRO A 644 -40.75 -7.92 14.44
C PRO A 644 -41.59 -6.66 14.16
N THR A 645 -42.72 -6.83 13.47
CA THR A 645 -43.71 -5.75 13.34
C THR A 645 -44.34 -5.44 14.69
N ILE A 646 -44.27 -4.19 15.13
CA ILE A 646 -44.85 -3.74 16.41
C ILE A 646 -46.28 -3.27 16.15
N PRO A 647 -47.29 -3.69 16.95
CA PRO A 647 -48.67 -3.24 16.78
C PRO A 647 -48.81 -1.71 16.84
N GLY A 648 -49.48 -1.13 15.85
CA GLY A 648 -49.58 0.31 15.67
C GLY A 648 -48.38 0.96 14.97
N HIS A 649 -47.41 0.16 14.51
CA HIS A 649 -46.26 0.61 13.72
C HIS A 649 -46.07 -0.27 12.47
N GLU A 650 -47.17 -0.72 11.87
CA GLU A 650 -47.18 -1.54 10.66
C GLU A 650 -46.73 -0.74 9.42
N LEU A 651 -46.93 0.58 9.44
CA LEU A 651 -46.42 1.52 8.44
C LEU A 651 -45.44 2.50 9.11
N MET A 652 -44.35 2.84 8.42
CA MET A 652 -43.30 3.72 8.93
C MET A 652 -43.09 4.95 8.04
N ASN A 653 -42.67 6.05 8.67
CA ASN A 653 -42.36 7.33 8.02
C ASN A 653 -40.91 7.41 7.57
N PHE A 654 -40.70 7.65 6.29
CA PHE A 654 -39.38 7.61 5.64
C PHE A 654 -39.17 8.92 4.89
N PRO A 655 -38.66 10.00 5.54
CA PRO A 655 -38.06 11.10 4.79
C PRO A 655 -36.82 10.57 4.06
N THR A 656 -36.31 11.29 3.07
CA THR A 656 -35.08 10.89 2.37
C THR A 656 -34.11 12.06 2.36
N PHE A 657 -32.89 11.83 2.83
CA PHE A 657 -31.86 12.86 2.93
C PHE A 657 -30.66 12.56 2.02
N SER A 658 -30.10 13.62 1.44
CA SER A 658 -28.80 13.61 0.77
C SER A 658 -27.84 14.54 1.49
N PHE A 659 -26.54 14.42 1.22
CA PHE A 659 -25.53 15.24 1.89
C PHE A 659 -24.58 15.89 0.89
N LEU A 660 -24.27 17.16 1.12
CA LEU A 660 -23.21 17.88 0.41
C LEU A 660 -21.95 17.89 1.27
N ILE A 661 -20.87 17.34 0.74
CA ILE A 661 -19.56 17.23 1.38
C ILE A 661 -18.59 18.15 0.63
N ASN A 662 -18.07 19.17 1.30
CA ASN A 662 -17.02 20.04 0.77
C ASN A 662 -15.71 19.70 1.47
N HIS A 663 -14.68 19.33 0.71
CA HIS A 663 -13.38 19.03 1.27
C HIS A 663 -12.60 20.33 1.55
N ASP A 664 -12.31 20.63 2.81
CA ASP A 664 -11.81 21.94 3.23
C ASP A 664 -10.42 22.26 2.64
N THR A 665 -9.58 21.25 2.40
CA THR A 665 -8.22 21.43 1.87
C THR A 665 -8.19 21.75 0.38
N THR A 666 -9.04 21.10 -0.41
CA THR A 666 -8.99 21.17 -1.89
C THR A 666 -10.13 21.95 -2.50
N GLY A 667 -11.20 22.20 -1.76
CA GLY A 667 -12.44 22.81 -2.26
C GLY A 667 -13.31 21.87 -3.10
N LYS A 668 -12.93 20.59 -3.26
CA LYS A 668 -13.72 19.59 -3.99
C LYS A 668 -15.08 19.37 -3.34
N GLN A 669 -16.10 19.16 -4.16
CA GLN A 669 -17.49 19.01 -3.72
C GLN A 669 -18.03 17.64 -4.13
N LEU A 670 -18.58 16.91 -3.17
CA LEU A 670 -19.18 15.60 -3.38
C LEU A 670 -20.61 15.59 -2.86
N LEU A 671 -21.45 14.76 -3.47
CA LEU A 671 -22.75 14.37 -2.91
C LEU A 671 -22.67 12.97 -2.31
N PHE A 672 -23.39 12.73 -1.21
CA PHE A 672 -23.71 11.38 -0.73
C PHE A 672 -25.21 11.17 -0.89
N ASP A 673 -25.57 10.21 -1.75
CA ASP A 673 -26.89 9.98 -2.32
C ASP A 673 -27.49 11.17 -3.09
N LEU A 674 -28.48 10.86 -3.92
CA LEU A 674 -29.16 11.78 -4.85
C LEU A 674 -30.68 11.87 -4.65
N GLY A 675 -31.21 11.16 -3.65
CA GLY A 675 -32.65 11.14 -3.35
C GLY A 675 -33.46 10.38 -4.40
N CYS A 676 -34.74 10.77 -4.55
CA CYS A 676 -35.66 10.17 -5.52
C CYS A 676 -35.91 11.11 -6.71
N ARG A 677 -36.23 10.53 -7.87
CA ARG A 677 -36.70 11.31 -9.03
C ARG A 677 -38.05 11.95 -8.71
N LYS A 678 -38.24 13.22 -9.07
CA LYS A 678 -39.55 13.89 -9.00
C LYS A 678 -40.60 13.13 -9.81
N ASP A 679 -40.21 12.62 -10.97
CA ASP A 679 -41.04 11.87 -11.89
C ASP A 679 -40.91 10.35 -11.68
N PHE A 680 -40.92 9.88 -10.43
CA PHE A 680 -40.67 8.46 -10.08
C PHE A 680 -41.57 7.44 -10.82
N TRP A 681 -42.71 7.85 -11.37
CA TRP A 681 -43.54 7.00 -12.23
C TRP A 681 -42.88 6.67 -13.58
N ASN A 682 -41.85 7.41 -13.99
CA ASN A 682 -41.00 7.15 -15.16
C ASN A 682 -39.76 6.30 -14.82
N LEU A 683 -39.65 5.74 -13.62
CA LEU A 683 -38.61 4.76 -13.29
C LEU A 683 -38.72 3.52 -14.19
N PRO A 684 -37.65 2.69 -14.30
CA PRO A 684 -37.72 1.45 -15.06
C PRO A 684 -38.93 0.60 -14.65
N ASP A 685 -39.55 0.00 -15.65
CA ASP A 685 -40.80 -0.77 -15.52
C ASP A 685 -40.86 -1.72 -14.31
N PRO A 686 -39.80 -2.51 -14.01
CA PRO A 686 -39.79 -3.37 -12.82
C PRO A 686 -39.94 -2.61 -11.49
N ILE A 687 -39.31 -1.43 -11.39
CA ILE A 687 -39.32 -0.61 -10.18
C ILE A 687 -40.63 0.16 -10.05
N ALA A 688 -41.11 0.80 -11.11
CA ALA A 688 -42.38 1.53 -11.10
C ALA A 688 -43.55 0.62 -10.68
N LYS A 689 -43.59 -0.64 -11.18
CA LYS A 689 -44.58 -1.65 -10.77
C LYS A 689 -44.43 -2.08 -9.31
N THR A 690 -43.19 -2.20 -8.84
CA THR A 690 -42.91 -2.56 -7.45
C THR A 690 -43.37 -1.46 -6.50
N ILE A 691 -43.10 -0.18 -6.82
CA ILE A 691 -43.58 0.97 -6.06
C ILE A 691 -45.11 1.00 -6.05
N ASP A 692 -45.77 0.84 -7.20
CA ASP A 692 -47.24 0.85 -7.24
C ASP A 692 -47.86 -0.27 -6.38
N LYS A 693 -47.20 -1.42 -6.28
CA LYS A 693 -47.70 -2.56 -5.51
C LYS A 693 -47.34 -2.52 -4.02
N ARG A 694 -46.11 -2.11 -3.67
CA ARG A 694 -45.51 -2.33 -2.35
C ARG A 694 -45.30 -1.06 -1.53
N VAL A 695 -45.42 0.13 -2.12
CA VAL A 695 -45.21 1.40 -1.44
C VAL A 695 -46.56 2.13 -1.30
N PRO A 696 -47.19 2.10 -0.11
CA PRO A 696 -48.46 2.76 0.17
C PRO A 696 -48.44 4.28 -0.07
N GLY A 697 -47.36 4.94 0.35
CA GLY A 697 -47.23 6.39 0.28
C GLY A 697 -45.90 6.82 -0.31
N ILE A 698 -45.96 7.73 -1.29
CA ILE A 698 -44.77 8.35 -1.89
C ILE A 698 -45.15 9.74 -2.41
N LYS A 699 -44.33 10.73 -2.06
CA LYS A 699 -44.43 12.10 -2.57
C LYS A 699 -43.02 12.64 -2.75
N VAL A 700 -42.75 13.19 -3.95
CA VAL A 700 -41.49 13.84 -4.29
C VAL A 700 -41.82 15.19 -4.95
N ASP A 701 -41.43 16.30 -4.31
CA ASP A 701 -41.79 17.62 -4.81
C ASP A 701 -40.78 18.16 -5.85
N ASN A 702 -39.48 17.88 -5.67
CA ASN A 702 -38.39 18.37 -6.52
C ASN A 702 -37.29 17.31 -6.74
N ASN A 703 -36.52 17.45 -7.82
CA ASN A 703 -35.26 16.69 -7.94
C ASN A 703 -34.18 17.33 -7.06
N LEU A 704 -33.19 16.55 -6.63
CA LEU A 704 -32.07 17.08 -5.85
C LEU A 704 -31.34 18.22 -6.57
N ALA A 705 -31.15 18.11 -7.88
CA ALA A 705 -30.50 19.14 -8.68
C ALA A 705 -31.26 20.49 -8.66
N ASP A 706 -32.59 20.45 -8.55
CA ASP A 706 -33.41 21.66 -8.44
C ASP A 706 -33.21 22.32 -7.06
N ILE A 707 -33.25 21.52 -6.00
CA ILE A 707 -33.03 21.98 -4.61
C ILE A 707 -31.65 22.63 -4.45
N LEU A 708 -30.62 22.01 -5.03
CA LEU A 708 -29.25 22.53 -5.00
C LEU A 708 -29.11 23.86 -5.75
N ARG A 709 -29.72 23.98 -6.94
CA ARG A 709 -29.70 25.23 -7.74
C ARG A 709 -30.46 26.35 -7.03
N GLU A 710 -31.63 26.05 -6.46
CA GLU A 710 -32.42 27.01 -5.68
C GLU A 710 -31.68 27.48 -4.42
N GLY A 711 -30.88 26.61 -3.80
CA GLY A 711 -29.98 26.96 -2.70
C GLY A 711 -28.70 27.69 -3.12
N GLY A 712 -28.53 28.01 -4.41
CA GLY A 712 -27.42 28.80 -4.93
C GLY A 712 -26.16 28.01 -5.28
N LEU A 713 -26.22 26.68 -5.37
CA LEU A 713 -25.09 25.85 -5.75
C LEU A 713 -24.95 25.77 -7.28
N ASP A 714 -23.71 25.92 -7.76
CA ASP A 714 -23.33 25.67 -9.15
C ASP A 714 -23.01 24.18 -9.34
N LEU A 715 -23.91 23.45 -10.02
CA LEU A 715 -23.77 22.00 -10.21
C LEU A 715 -22.52 21.60 -11.00
N SER A 716 -21.92 22.50 -11.76
CA SER A 716 -20.67 22.23 -12.49
C SER A 716 -19.45 22.05 -11.58
N LYS A 717 -19.57 22.44 -10.30
CA LYS A 717 -18.51 22.30 -9.29
C LYS A 717 -18.56 20.99 -8.52
N ILE A 718 -19.58 20.16 -8.74
CA ILE A 718 -19.71 18.87 -8.08
C ILE A 718 -18.84 17.86 -8.82
N ASP A 719 -17.79 17.39 -8.15
CA ASP A 719 -16.81 16.44 -8.70
C ASP A 719 -17.43 15.05 -8.86
N ALA A 720 -18.17 14.57 -7.86
CA ALA A 720 -18.76 13.23 -7.88
C ALA A 720 -19.97 13.09 -6.94
N ALA A 721 -20.78 12.08 -7.19
CA ALA A 721 -21.79 11.58 -6.26
C ALA A 721 -21.44 10.17 -5.79
N ILE A 722 -21.33 10.00 -4.48
CA ILE A 722 -21.23 8.70 -3.81
C ILE A 722 -22.65 8.18 -3.69
N VAL A 723 -22.96 7.13 -4.44
CA VAL A 723 -24.26 6.46 -4.39
C VAL A 723 -24.13 5.33 -3.38
N SER A 724 -24.81 5.44 -2.24
CA SER A 724 -24.80 4.40 -1.21
C SER A 724 -25.21 3.06 -1.80
N HIS A 725 -26.26 3.04 -2.63
CA HIS A 725 -26.67 1.88 -3.42
C HIS A 725 -27.69 2.28 -4.50
N HIS A 726 -28.06 1.29 -5.34
CA HIS A 726 -28.82 1.51 -6.57
C HIS A 726 -30.33 1.82 -6.42
N HIS A 727 -30.90 1.79 -5.21
CA HIS A 727 -32.35 2.00 -5.06
C HIS A 727 -32.78 3.39 -5.50
N TYR A 728 -34.05 3.49 -5.89
CA TYR A 728 -34.61 4.63 -6.62
C TYR A 728 -34.64 5.93 -5.81
N ASP A 729 -34.67 5.82 -4.49
CA ASP A 729 -34.64 6.87 -3.48
C ASP A 729 -33.22 7.26 -3.03
N HIS A 730 -32.19 6.64 -3.61
CA HIS A 730 -30.78 7.00 -3.39
C HIS A 730 -30.07 7.40 -4.68
N LEU A 731 -30.35 6.72 -5.80
CA LEU A 731 -29.73 7.02 -7.09
C LEU A 731 -30.32 8.28 -7.76
N GLY A 732 -31.60 8.60 -7.51
CA GLY A 732 -32.27 9.79 -8.02
C GLY A 732 -32.25 9.90 -9.55
N ASP A 733 -32.01 11.12 -10.05
CA ASP A 733 -31.81 11.39 -11.49
C ASP A 733 -30.43 12.00 -11.77
N PRO A 734 -29.37 11.18 -11.95
CA PRO A 734 -28.05 11.69 -12.28
C PRO A 734 -28.01 12.49 -13.59
N SER A 735 -28.96 12.27 -14.51
CA SER A 735 -29.02 12.99 -15.79
C SER A 735 -29.36 14.49 -15.64
N THR A 736 -29.82 14.91 -14.46
CA THR A 736 -30.05 16.33 -14.13
C THR A 736 -28.77 17.07 -13.70
N PHE A 737 -27.64 16.36 -13.60
CA PHE A 737 -26.31 16.87 -13.29
C PHE A 737 -25.40 16.84 -14.53
N PRO A 738 -24.34 17.67 -14.58
CA PRO A 738 -23.35 17.63 -15.66
C PRO A 738 -22.72 16.24 -15.84
N GLU A 739 -22.43 15.85 -17.09
CA GLU A 739 -21.76 14.57 -17.41
C GLU A 739 -20.36 14.46 -16.77
N THR A 740 -19.75 15.58 -16.37
CA THR A 740 -18.45 15.64 -15.67
C THR A 740 -18.48 15.21 -14.21
N MET A 741 -19.66 15.04 -13.61
CA MET A 741 -19.78 14.58 -12.22
C MET A 741 -19.69 13.05 -12.18
N ASP A 742 -18.65 12.46 -11.60
CA ASP A 742 -18.51 11.00 -11.51
C ASP A 742 -19.63 10.36 -10.67
N LEU A 743 -19.91 9.08 -10.89
CA LEU A 743 -20.67 8.24 -9.95
C LEU A 743 -19.75 7.24 -9.27
N ILE A 744 -19.67 7.32 -7.95
CA ILE A 744 -18.91 6.40 -7.12
C ILE A 744 -19.88 5.36 -6.55
N VAL A 745 -19.58 4.09 -6.80
CA VAL A 745 -20.44 2.96 -6.45
C VAL A 745 -19.65 1.87 -5.73
N GLY A 746 -20.33 1.04 -4.93
CA GLY A 746 -19.67 -0.04 -4.21
C GLY A 746 -19.46 -1.32 -5.03
N PRO A 747 -18.73 -2.31 -4.46
CA PRO A 747 -18.35 -3.54 -5.13
C PRO A 747 -19.54 -4.32 -5.69
N GLY A 748 -19.40 -4.79 -6.93
CA GLY A 748 -20.39 -5.57 -7.66
C GLY A 748 -21.42 -4.73 -8.41
N PHE A 749 -21.47 -3.41 -8.25
CA PHE A 749 -22.48 -2.55 -8.90
C PHE A 749 -22.44 -2.69 -10.43
N SER A 750 -21.27 -2.50 -11.04
CA SER A 750 -21.12 -2.43 -12.51
C SER A 750 -21.52 -3.75 -13.16
N GLN A 751 -21.16 -4.87 -12.53
CA GLN A 751 -21.52 -6.20 -12.99
C GLN A 751 -23.03 -6.45 -13.03
N HIS A 752 -23.77 -5.90 -12.07
CA HIS A 752 -25.20 -6.21 -11.89
C HIS A 752 -26.14 -5.17 -12.54
N PHE A 753 -25.70 -3.92 -12.66
CA PHE A 753 -26.57 -2.82 -13.06
C PHE A 753 -26.22 -2.18 -14.40
N LEU A 754 -25.09 -2.56 -15.02
CA LEU A 754 -24.71 -2.14 -16.36
C LEU A 754 -24.81 -3.29 -17.38
N PRO A 755 -25.40 -3.04 -18.57
CA PRO A 755 -26.06 -1.82 -18.99
C PRO A 755 -27.42 -1.60 -18.29
N GLY A 756 -27.86 -0.34 -18.22
CA GLY A 756 -29.13 0.05 -17.61
C GLY A 756 -30.35 -0.16 -18.51
N TYR A 757 -31.54 0.22 -18.04
CA TYR A 757 -32.77 0.26 -18.82
C TYR A 757 -32.73 1.41 -19.84
N PRO A 758 -33.20 1.22 -21.11
CA PRO A 758 -33.90 0.05 -21.63
C PRO A 758 -33.00 -1.03 -22.25
N ALA A 759 -31.67 -0.81 -22.36
CA ALA A 759 -30.76 -1.79 -22.96
C ALA A 759 -30.81 -3.15 -22.24
N ASN A 760 -30.96 -3.13 -20.92
CA ASN A 760 -31.38 -4.28 -20.12
C ASN A 760 -32.82 -4.04 -19.59
N PRO A 761 -33.85 -4.72 -20.14
CA PRO A 761 -35.24 -4.55 -19.72
C PRO A 761 -35.53 -4.91 -18.25
N ASN A 762 -34.66 -5.70 -17.62
CA ASN A 762 -34.78 -6.11 -16.22
C ASN A 762 -33.97 -5.22 -15.28
N SER A 763 -33.21 -4.25 -15.81
CA SER A 763 -32.38 -3.39 -14.97
C SER A 763 -33.27 -2.46 -14.12
N PRO A 764 -32.97 -2.32 -12.81
CA PRO A 764 -33.69 -1.41 -11.94
C PRO A 764 -33.26 0.05 -12.11
N VAL A 765 -32.21 0.31 -12.89
CA VAL A 765 -31.62 1.64 -13.09
C VAL A 765 -31.71 2.06 -14.54
N HIS A 766 -31.88 3.36 -14.80
CA HIS A 766 -31.85 3.89 -16.17
C HIS A 766 -30.43 3.96 -16.71
N GLU A 767 -30.23 3.59 -17.98
CA GLU A 767 -28.94 3.74 -18.68
C GLU A 767 -28.52 5.21 -18.79
N SER A 768 -29.48 6.14 -18.84
CA SER A 768 -29.22 7.58 -18.83
C SER A 768 -28.53 8.08 -17.55
N ALA A 769 -28.58 7.32 -16.45
CA ALA A 769 -27.85 7.65 -15.23
C ALA A 769 -26.33 7.59 -15.43
N PHE A 770 -25.85 6.76 -16.37
CA PHE A 770 -24.42 6.47 -16.57
C PHE A 770 -23.90 6.98 -17.93
N LYS A 771 -24.79 7.45 -18.80
CA LYS A 771 -24.44 7.85 -20.16
C LYS A 771 -23.40 8.97 -20.14
N ASN A 772 -22.31 8.76 -20.89
CA ASN A 772 -21.19 9.69 -21.05
C ASN A 772 -20.48 10.09 -19.74
N ARG A 773 -20.67 9.31 -18.67
CA ARG A 773 -20.15 9.63 -17.34
C ARG A 773 -19.23 8.51 -16.84
N GLU A 774 -18.25 8.87 -16.04
CA GLU A 774 -17.40 7.89 -15.36
C GLU A 774 -18.16 7.23 -14.19
N VAL A 775 -18.27 5.90 -14.22
CA VAL A 775 -18.76 5.10 -13.11
C VAL A 775 -17.56 4.41 -12.46
N ARG A 776 -17.27 4.81 -11.22
CA ARG A 776 -16.10 4.39 -10.47
C ARG A 776 -16.51 3.43 -9.37
N GLU A 777 -16.32 2.14 -9.63
CA GLU A 777 -16.53 1.10 -8.64
C GLU A 777 -15.35 1.04 -7.68
N ILE A 778 -15.64 1.15 -6.39
CA ILE A 778 -14.60 1.12 -5.34
C ILE A 778 -14.14 -0.31 -5.09
N ASP A 779 -12.83 -0.51 -5.15
CA ASP A 779 -12.16 -1.71 -4.67
C ASP A 779 -11.53 -1.43 -3.31
N PHE A 780 -11.88 -2.23 -2.30
CA PHE A 780 -11.42 -2.04 -0.92
C PHE A 780 -10.10 -2.78 -0.67
N ASP A 781 -9.12 -2.08 -0.09
CA ASP A 781 -7.91 -2.72 0.41
C ASP A 781 -8.27 -3.65 1.59
N GLN A 782 -7.93 -4.94 1.49
CA GLN A 782 -8.20 -5.95 2.53
C GLN A 782 -7.61 -5.60 3.90
N HIS A 783 -6.68 -4.65 3.98
CA HIS A 783 -5.98 -4.31 5.21
C HIS A 783 -6.49 -3.04 5.91
N LEU A 784 -7.21 -2.13 5.24
CA LEU A 784 -7.70 -0.91 5.87
C LEU A 784 -9.11 -1.11 6.41
N HIS A 785 -9.24 -1.06 7.74
CA HIS A 785 -10.53 -1.03 8.41
C HIS A 785 -10.68 0.28 9.19
N VAL A 786 -11.84 0.90 9.11
CA VAL A 786 -12.20 2.11 9.87
C VAL A 786 -13.61 1.93 10.39
N ALA A 787 -13.83 2.26 11.67
CA ALA A 787 -15.13 2.12 12.34
C ALA A 787 -15.70 0.68 12.30
N GLY A 788 -14.83 -0.34 12.16
CA GLY A 788 -15.23 -1.74 12.08
C GLY A 788 -15.60 -2.25 10.69
N TYR A 789 -15.42 -1.44 9.64
CA TYR A 789 -15.70 -1.81 8.25
C TYR A 789 -14.44 -1.73 7.40
N GLN A 790 -14.37 -2.51 6.32
CA GLN A 790 -13.40 -2.25 5.25
C GLN A 790 -13.60 -0.83 4.74
N ALA A 791 -12.50 -0.11 4.55
CA ALA A 791 -12.55 1.32 4.29
C ALA A 791 -11.59 1.75 3.17
N MET A 792 -11.97 2.81 2.47
CA MET A 792 -11.11 3.56 1.56
C MET A 792 -11.08 5.02 2.00
N ASP A 793 -9.88 5.56 2.23
CA ASP A 793 -9.69 7.00 2.44
C ASP A 793 -9.76 7.71 1.08
N TYR A 794 -10.88 8.40 0.82
CA TYR A 794 -11.19 8.94 -0.51
C TYR A 794 -10.22 10.05 -0.93
N PHE A 795 -9.80 10.90 0.01
CA PHE A 795 -8.86 11.99 -0.24
C PHE A 795 -7.41 11.63 0.16
N GLY A 796 -7.21 10.55 0.91
CA GLY A 796 -5.88 10.12 1.38
C GLY A 796 -5.33 10.97 2.53
N ASP A 797 -6.21 11.71 3.22
CA ASP A 797 -5.87 12.59 4.33
C ASP A 797 -6.76 12.38 5.58
N GLY A 798 -7.61 11.36 5.58
CA GLY A 798 -8.47 10.98 6.69
C GLY A 798 -9.66 11.91 6.94
N SER A 799 -10.04 12.72 5.96
CA SER A 799 -11.21 13.61 6.00
C SER A 799 -12.52 12.90 5.60
N LEU A 800 -12.45 11.93 4.70
CA LEU A 800 -13.59 11.16 4.20
C LEU A 800 -13.22 9.70 3.97
N PHE A 801 -13.89 8.80 4.68
CA PHE A 801 -13.78 7.36 4.44
C PHE A 801 -15.05 6.83 3.81
N LEU A 802 -14.92 6.11 2.69
CA LEU A 802 -15.96 5.23 2.17
C LEU A 802 -15.86 3.90 2.90
N LEU A 803 -16.99 3.34 3.30
CA LEU A 803 -17.06 2.13 4.13
C LEU A 803 -17.90 1.07 3.42
N ASN A 804 -17.38 -0.15 3.32
CA ASN A 804 -18.12 -1.31 2.82
C ASN A 804 -19.11 -1.78 3.89
N THR A 805 -20.40 -1.56 3.68
CA THR A 805 -21.47 -1.91 4.63
C THR A 805 -22.48 -2.86 4.00
N PRO A 806 -22.08 -4.11 3.69
CA PRO A 806 -22.87 -5.04 2.90
C PRO A 806 -24.14 -5.51 3.64
N GLY A 807 -25.12 -5.98 2.85
CA GLY A 807 -26.31 -6.66 3.35
C GLY A 807 -27.62 -6.14 2.74
N HIS A 808 -27.86 -4.83 2.79
CA HIS A 808 -29.07 -4.23 2.22
C HIS A 808 -29.15 -4.42 0.70
N ALA A 809 -28.15 -3.92 -0.01
CA ALA A 809 -28.07 -3.99 -1.46
C ALA A 809 -26.67 -4.38 -1.94
N ILE A 810 -26.57 -4.83 -3.19
CA ILE A 810 -25.29 -5.08 -3.85
C ILE A 810 -24.50 -3.78 -3.89
N GLY A 811 -23.26 -3.83 -3.40
CA GLY A 811 -22.36 -2.68 -3.34
C GLY A 811 -22.80 -1.59 -2.37
N HIS A 812 -23.54 -1.91 -1.31
CA HIS A 812 -23.96 -0.90 -0.33
C HIS A 812 -22.77 -0.24 0.38
N LEU A 813 -22.76 1.10 0.37
CA LEU A 813 -21.74 1.95 0.96
C LEU A 813 -22.32 2.82 2.08
N SER A 814 -21.51 3.04 3.11
CA SER A 814 -21.69 4.14 4.06
C SER A 814 -20.47 5.07 4.00
N SER A 815 -20.53 6.23 4.64
CA SER A 815 -19.39 7.15 4.72
C SER A 815 -19.15 7.65 6.13
N LEU A 816 -17.87 7.83 6.50
CA LEU A 816 -17.47 8.49 7.73
C LEU A 816 -16.74 9.79 7.38
N VAL A 817 -17.38 10.91 7.69
CA VAL A 817 -16.93 12.26 7.37
C VAL A 817 -16.34 12.91 8.61
N ARG A 818 -15.10 13.39 8.55
CA ARG A 818 -14.49 14.17 9.63
C ARG A 818 -14.95 15.62 9.55
N THR A 819 -15.69 16.09 10.54
CA THR A 819 -16.26 17.46 10.56
C THR A 819 -15.44 18.48 11.36
N THR A 820 -14.64 18.02 12.32
CA THR A 820 -13.65 18.84 13.05
C THR A 820 -12.38 18.01 13.26
N SER A 821 -11.36 18.54 13.93
CA SER A 821 -10.16 17.77 14.28
C SER A 821 -10.47 16.43 14.96
N ASP A 822 -11.58 16.37 15.72
CA ASP A 822 -11.93 15.27 16.62
C ASP A 822 -13.42 14.85 16.57
N THR A 823 -14.23 15.30 15.61
CA THR A 823 -15.63 14.87 15.48
C THR A 823 -15.92 14.33 14.09
N PHE A 824 -16.82 13.35 14.03
CA PHE A 824 -17.20 12.69 12.79
C PHE A 824 -18.72 12.57 12.65
N VAL A 825 -19.17 12.54 11.41
CA VAL A 825 -20.55 12.20 11.05
C VAL A 825 -20.51 10.94 10.19
N PHE A 826 -21.25 9.92 10.60
CA PHE A 826 -21.45 8.69 9.85
C PHE A 826 -22.75 8.81 9.03
N LEU A 827 -22.62 8.73 7.71
CA LEU A 827 -23.70 8.73 6.73
C LEU A 827 -24.01 7.28 6.37
N GLY A 828 -25.16 6.79 6.86
CA GLY A 828 -25.47 5.37 6.85
C GLY A 828 -26.04 4.81 5.56
N GLY A 829 -26.63 5.64 4.70
CA GLY A 829 -27.54 5.14 3.66
C GLY A 829 -28.62 4.27 4.31
N ASP A 830 -28.83 3.10 3.73
CA ASP A 830 -29.80 2.07 4.17
C ASP A 830 -29.15 0.92 4.93
N ILE A 831 -28.03 1.17 5.61
CA ILE A 831 -27.48 0.20 6.56
C ILE A 831 -28.54 -0.26 7.57
N CYS A 832 -29.45 0.64 7.95
CA CYS A 832 -30.73 0.36 8.58
C CYS A 832 -31.71 1.50 8.35
N HIS A 833 -32.99 1.27 8.63
CA HIS A 833 -34.08 2.17 8.22
C HIS A 833 -34.81 2.86 9.38
N PHE A 834 -34.42 2.59 10.63
CA PHE A 834 -35.07 3.20 11.80
C PHE A 834 -34.12 3.25 13.00
N GLY A 835 -34.19 4.33 13.80
CA GLY A 835 -33.37 4.50 15.01
C GLY A 835 -33.48 3.33 16.00
N GLY A 836 -34.68 2.74 16.11
CA GLY A 836 -34.94 1.57 16.93
C GLY A 836 -34.26 0.28 16.46
N ALA A 837 -33.62 0.25 15.28
CA ALA A 837 -32.87 -0.91 14.80
C ALA A 837 -31.47 -1.02 15.41
N PHE A 838 -30.94 0.07 15.98
CA PHE A 838 -29.61 0.10 16.60
C PHE A 838 -29.60 0.79 17.98
N ARG A 839 -30.77 1.16 18.51
CA ARG A 839 -30.95 1.73 19.86
C ARG A 839 -32.22 1.17 20.52
N PRO A 840 -32.24 0.97 21.85
CA PRO A 840 -31.12 1.11 22.79
C PRO A 840 -30.11 -0.05 22.70
N THR A 841 -28.98 0.08 23.40
CA THR A 841 -27.96 -0.98 23.50
C THR A 841 -27.42 -1.09 24.93
N LYS A 842 -26.64 -2.15 25.22
CA LYS A 842 -25.97 -2.27 26.53
C LYS A 842 -25.00 -1.13 26.82
N LYS A 843 -24.36 -0.55 25.79
CA LYS A 843 -23.45 0.59 25.90
C LYS A 843 -24.20 1.93 25.96
N THR A 844 -25.39 1.99 25.37
CA THR A 844 -26.22 3.19 25.29
C THR A 844 -27.64 2.83 25.73
N GLN A 845 -27.82 2.73 27.05
CA GLN A 845 -29.09 2.36 27.65
C GLN A 845 -30.07 3.53 27.63
N MET A 846 -31.36 3.21 27.46
CA MET A 846 -32.43 4.19 27.55
C MET A 846 -32.54 4.73 28.99
N PRO A 847 -32.53 6.07 29.19
CA PRO A 847 -32.78 6.67 30.49
C PRO A 847 -34.20 6.39 31.01
N ARG A 848 -34.43 6.63 32.31
CA ARG A 848 -35.80 6.56 32.88
C ARG A 848 -36.68 7.73 32.45
N GLU A 849 -36.06 8.87 32.25
CA GLU A 849 -36.68 10.15 31.96
C GLU A 849 -35.86 10.86 30.89
N LEU A 850 -36.55 11.53 29.97
CA LEU A 850 -35.97 12.34 28.90
C LEU A 850 -36.71 13.69 28.87
N THR A 851 -36.06 14.73 28.36
CA THR A 851 -36.76 15.99 28.13
C THR A 851 -37.75 15.87 26.97
N ARG A 852 -38.77 16.72 26.94
CA ARG A 852 -39.73 16.75 25.82
C ARG A 852 -39.04 16.91 24.47
N ASP A 853 -37.96 17.69 24.40
CA ASP A 853 -37.23 17.97 23.16
C ASP A 853 -36.39 16.77 22.70
N GLU A 854 -35.80 16.02 23.64
CA GLU A 854 -35.04 14.79 23.39
C GLU A 854 -35.91 13.65 22.84
N VAL A 855 -37.22 13.70 23.12
CA VAL A 855 -38.19 12.73 22.61
C VAL A 855 -38.94 13.27 21.40
N GLY A 856 -39.01 14.58 21.19
CA GLY A 856 -39.73 15.20 20.07
C GLY A 856 -41.20 15.53 20.38
N LEU A 857 -41.57 15.63 21.65
CA LEU A 857 -42.94 15.93 22.08
C LEU A 857 -43.29 17.42 21.86
N PRO A 858 -44.56 17.76 21.63
CA PRO A 858 -44.99 19.14 21.41
C PRO A 858 -44.80 20.01 22.66
N SER A 859 -44.72 21.33 22.50
CA SER A 859 -44.52 22.28 23.62
C SER A 859 -45.62 22.26 24.68
N SER A 860 -46.79 21.67 24.37
CA SER A 860 -47.88 21.44 25.33
C SER A 860 -47.65 20.24 26.26
N ALA A 861 -46.67 19.37 25.95
CA ALA A 861 -46.33 18.21 26.77
C ALA A 861 -45.50 18.63 28.01
N PRO A 862 -45.50 17.81 29.08
CA PRO A 862 -44.63 18.03 30.24
C PRO A 862 -43.16 18.12 29.84
N GLU A 863 -42.39 18.97 30.53
CA GLU A 863 -40.95 19.18 30.25
C GLU A 863 -40.13 17.89 30.32
N VAL A 864 -40.55 16.95 31.18
CA VAL A 864 -39.93 15.64 31.37
C VAL A 864 -40.94 14.55 31.02
N ALA A 865 -40.54 13.63 30.15
CA ALA A 865 -41.32 12.47 29.73
C ALA A 865 -40.75 11.19 30.35
N SER A 866 -41.63 10.37 30.93
CA SER A 866 -41.25 9.03 31.39
C SER A 866 -41.03 8.13 30.18
N CYS A 867 -39.89 7.42 30.17
CA CYS A 867 -39.61 6.45 29.10
C CYS A 867 -40.40 5.15 29.25
N GLN A 868 -41.09 4.94 30.37
CA GLN A 868 -41.85 3.71 30.65
C GLN A 868 -42.90 3.40 29.57
N GLN A 869 -43.52 4.44 28.99
CA GLN A 869 -44.50 4.29 27.92
C GLN A 869 -43.90 3.72 26.62
N TYR A 870 -42.61 3.94 26.36
CA TYR A 870 -41.94 3.42 25.17
C TYR A 870 -41.40 2.01 25.38
N LEU A 871 -41.14 1.62 26.64
CA LEU A 871 -40.72 0.26 26.97
C LEU A 871 -41.85 -0.77 26.79
N SER A 872 -43.12 -0.35 26.86
CA SER A 872 -44.28 -1.25 26.76
C SER A 872 -44.48 -1.83 25.37
N CYS A 873 -44.13 -1.09 24.32
CA CYS A 873 -44.21 -1.55 22.93
C CYS A 873 -42.97 -2.36 22.48
N HIS A 874 -41.94 -2.46 23.32
CA HIS A 874 -40.72 -3.18 22.98
C HIS A 874 -40.99 -4.70 22.85
N PRO A 875 -40.50 -5.38 21.80
CA PRO A 875 -40.77 -6.81 21.60
C PRO A 875 -40.23 -7.73 22.71
N ASN A 876 -39.21 -7.28 23.43
CA ASN A 876 -38.66 -7.94 24.61
C ASN A 876 -38.75 -7.01 25.84
N PRO A 877 -39.85 -7.03 26.62
CA PRO A 877 -40.03 -6.12 27.76
C PRO A 877 -38.97 -6.26 28.86
N ALA A 878 -38.34 -7.44 29.00
CA ALA A 878 -37.34 -7.69 30.05
C ALA A 878 -36.01 -6.96 29.80
N GLU A 879 -35.67 -6.70 28.54
CA GLU A 879 -34.40 -6.08 28.14
C GLU A 879 -34.59 -4.76 27.36
N ALA A 880 -35.80 -4.20 27.39
CA ALA A 880 -36.26 -3.08 26.56
C ALA A 880 -35.41 -1.80 26.68
N SER A 881 -34.74 -1.58 27.81
CA SER A 881 -33.87 -0.42 28.00
C SER A 881 -32.46 -0.59 27.44
N SER A 882 -32.10 -1.78 26.94
CA SER A 882 -30.72 -2.15 26.60
C SER A 882 -30.57 -2.99 25.32
N THR A 883 -31.67 -3.21 24.60
CA THR A 883 -31.70 -3.95 23.33
C THR A 883 -32.51 -3.18 22.29
N PRO A 884 -32.16 -3.24 20.99
CA PRO A 884 -32.92 -2.55 19.97
C PRO A 884 -34.34 -3.10 19.81
N TYR A 885 -35.26 -2.24 19.38
CA TYR A 885 -36.64 -2.59 19.07
C TYR A 885 -36.75 -3.51 17.85
N TYR A 886 -35.83 -3.37 16.91
CA TYR A 886 -35.89 -4.01 15.61
C TYR A 886 -34.56 -4.64 15.21
N ARG A 887 -34.63 -5.62 14.30
CA ARG A 887 -33.52 -6.09 13.48
C ARG A 887 -33.90 -6.02 11.99
N PRO A 888 -32.93 -6.07 11.06
CA PRO A 888 -33.22 -6.19 9.63
C PRO A 888 -34.18 -7.34 9.34
N CYS A 889 -35.15 -7.11 8.45
CA CYS A 889 -36.15 -8.11 8.10
C CYS A 889 -35.54 -9.27 7.29
N SER A 890 -35.71 -10.49 7.81
CA SER A 890 -35.24 -11.74 7.18
C SER A 890 -36.29 -12.44 6.31
N HIS A 891 -37.45 -11.81 6.08
CA HIS A 891 -38.45 -12.35 5.16
C HIS A 891 -37.91 -12.41 3.72
N ALA A 892 -38.34 -13.42 2.96
CA ALA A 892 -37.88 -13.65 1.59
C ALA A 892 -38.27 -12.53 0.61
N ASP A 893 -39.26 -11.71 0.95
CA ASP A 893 -39.75 -10.58 0.18
C ASP A 893 -39.34 -9.22 0.75
N SER A 894 -38.43 -9.19 1.74
CA SER A 894 -37.85 -7.97 2.29
C SER A 894 -36.95 -7.25 1.27
N TRP A 895 -36.55 -6.02 1.59
CA TRP A 895 -35.65 -5.22 0.75
C TRP A 895 -34.15 -5.51 0.97
N TYR A 896 -33.80 -6.52 1.77
CA TYR A 896 -32.39 -6.90 1.99
C TYR A 896 -31.98 -8.02 1.06
N VAL A 897 -30.88 -7.83 0.34
CA VAL A 897 -30.23 -8.88 -0.47
C VAL A 897 -29.66 -9.99 0.41
N ASP A 898 -29.04 -9.62 1.53
CA ASP A 898 -28.53 -10.53 2.56
C ASP A 898 -28.87 -10.00 3.96
N PRO A 899 -30.02 -10.41 4.54
CA PRO A 899 -30.42 -10.00 5.88
C PRO A 899 -29.42 -10.39 6.98
N SER A 900 -28.69 -11.50 6.81
CA SER A 900 -27.72 -11.95 7.80
C SER A 900 -26.51 -11.04 7.81
N GLU A 901 -26.01 -10.66 6.63
CA GLU A 901 -24.90 -9.73 6.53
C GLU A 901 -25.30 -8.32 6.96
N ALA A 902 -26.52 -7.88 6.61
CA ALA A 902 -27.07 -6.62 7.08
C ALA A 902 -27.13 -6.55 8.61
N HIS A 903 -27.51 -7.65 9.26
CA HIS A 903 -27.50 -7.72 10.73
C HIS A 903 -26.09 -7.53 11.33
N LYS A 904 -25.05 -8.08 10.70
CA LYS A 904 -23.66 -7.85 11.12
C LYS A 904 -23.27 -6.39 10.95
N SER A 905 -23.58 -5.80 9.80
CA SER A 905 -23.36 -4.37 9.54
C SER A 905 -24.03 -3.48 10.59
N VAL A 906 -25.31 -3.72 10.91
CA VAL A 906 -26.01 -2.97 11.97
C VAL A 906 -25.40 -3.21 13.35
N SER A 907 -24.93 -4.42 13.65
CA SER A 907 -24.26 -4.71 14.93
C SER A 907 -22.97 -3.91 15.11
N THR A 908 -22.18 -3.75 14.05
CA THR A 908 -20.99 -2.89 14.05
C THR A 908 -21.37 -1.42 14.26
N LEU A 909 -22.44 -0.95 13.60
CA LEU A 909 -22.97 0.41 13.77
C LEU A 909 -23.33 0.74 15.22
N MET A 910 -23.88 -0.21 15.98
CA MET A 910 -24.21 0.00 17.40
C MET A 910 -23.00 0.41 18.26
N SER A 911 -21.82 -0.12 17.96
CA SER A 911 -20.59 0.27 18.67
C SER A 911 -20.10 1.65 18.26
N LEU A 912 -20.31 2.03 17.00
CA LEU A 912 -19.98 3.37 16.48
C LEU A 912 -20.91 4.44 17.06
N ASP A 913 -22.22 4.16 17.11
CA ASP A 913 -23.22 5.06 17.69
C ASP A 913 -22.97 5.35 19.17
N ALA A 914 -22.38 4.42 19.92
CA ALA A 914 -22.03 4.63 21.32
C ALA A 914 -20.91 5.68 21.53
N ILE A 915 -20.13 6.01 20.49
CA ILE A 915 -19.00 6.95 20.59
C ILE A 915 -19.50 8.39 20.57
N ASP A 916 -19.32 9.13 21.65
CA ASP A 916 -19.96 10.45 21.82
C ASP A 916 -19.59 11.47 20.71
N LYS A 917 -18.37 11.41 20.19
CA LYS A 917 -17.87 12.28 19.10
C LYS A 917 -18.15 11.77 17.67
N VAL A 918 -19.08 10.82 17.51
CA VAL A 918 -19.58 10.37 16.20
C VAL A 918 -21.10 10.56 16.12
N LEU A 919 -21.60 11.39 15.20
CA LEU A 919 -23.03 11.52 14.94
C LEU A 919 -23.45 10.55 13.83
N VAL A 920 -24.38 9.64 14.12
CA VAL A 920 -24.93 8.70 13.13
C VAL A 920 -26.19 9.29 12.51
N LEU A 921 -26.21 9.40 11.18
CA LEU A 921 -27.36 9.82 10.36
C LEU A 921 -27.63 8.75 9.31
N ILE A 922 -28.83 8.15 9.34
CA ILE A 922 -29.32 7.21 8.32
C ILE A 922 -30.25 7.93 7.35
N ALA A 923 -30.43 7.40 6.14
CA ALA A 923 -31.14 8.08 5.06
C ALA A 923 -32.60 8.42 5.41
N HIS A 924 -33.24 7.54 6.19
CA HIS A 924 -34.68 7.60 6.46
C HIS A 924 -35.04 7.86 7.93
N ASP A 925 -34.26 8.64 8.66
CA ASP A 925 -34.58 8.95 10.07
C ASP A 925 -35.59 10.12 10.19
N PRO A 926 -36.89 9.86 10.47
CA PRO A 926 -37.89 10.90 10.69
C PRO A 926 -37.56 11.83 11.86
N SER A 927 -36.70 11.41 12.80
CA SER A 927 -36.35 12.23 13.96
C SER A 927 -35.52 13.48 13.62
N ILE A 928 -34.92 13.51 12.42
CA ILE A 928 -34.13 14.63 11.90
C ILE A 928 -35.02 15.81 11.48
N VAL A 929 -36.24 15.53 11.01
CA VAL A 929 -37.15 16.53 10.43
C VAL A 929 -37.47 17.62 11.46
N GLY A 930 -37.19 18.87 11.10
CA GLY A 930 -37.42 20.03 11.96
C GLY A 930 -36.41 20.21 13.11
N VAL A 931 -35.31 19.44 13.12
CA VAL A 931 -34.26 19.52 14.15
C VAL A 931 -32.97 20.06 13.59
N LEU A 932 -32.44 19.40 12.55
CA LEU A 932 -31.20 19.82 11.91
C LEU A 932 -31.48 20.93 10.90
N PRO A 933 -30.61 21.94 10.79
CA PRO A 933 -30.74 22.93 9.75
C PRO A 933 -30.45 22.29 8.38
N MET A 934 -31.42 22.38 7.47
CA MET A 934 -31.27 21.88 6.11
C MET A 934 -30.52 22.89 5.24
N PHE A 935 -29.78 22.39 4.25
CA PHE A 935 -29.20 23.21 3.20
C PHE A 935 -30.27 24.11 2.55
N PRO A 936 -29.95 25.39 2.23
CA PRO A 936 -28.65 26.07 2.37
C PRO A 936 -28.44 26.79 3.71
N ALA A 937 -29.28 26.57 4.72
CA ALA A 937 -29.34 27.42 5.91
C ALA A 937 -28.10 27.31 6.82
N ALA A 938 -27.55 26.11 7.02
CA ALA A 938 -26.34 25.90 7.80
C ALA A 938 -25.68 24.53 7.52
N THR A 939 -24.46 24.38 8.03
CA THR A 939 -23.64 23.17 7.95
C THR A 939 -23.70 22.36 9.25
N LEU A 940 -23.33 21.09 9.19
CA LEU A 940 -23.34 20.17 10.33
C LEU A 940 -22.10 20.22 11.21
N ASN A 941 -21.05 20.97 10.86
CA ASN A 941 -19.75 20.88 11.54
C ASN A 941 -19.77 21.24 13.05
N GLY A 942 -20.75 22.03 13.50
CA GLY A 942 -20.93 22.38 14.92
C GLY A 942 -21.80 21.41 15.73
N TRP A 943 -22.17 20.26 15.17
CA TRP A 943 -23.17 19.35 15.76
C TRP A 943 -22.86 18.92 17.20
N TYR A 944 -21.57 18.77 17.53
CA TYR A 944 -21.15 18.31 18.85
C TYR A 944 -21.33 19.40 19.91
N GLN A 945 -20.84 20.62 19.64
CA GLN A 945 -21.00 21.74 20.58
C GLN A 945 -22.47 22.15 20.74
N LEU A 946 -23.26 22.02 19.67
CA LEU A 946 -24.71 22.30 19.67
C LEU A 946 -25.54 21.17 20.30
N GLY A 947 -24.93 20.05 20.67
CA GLY A 947 -25.60 18.95 21.37
C GLY A 947 -26.60 18.17 20.52
N TRP A 948 -26.52 18.23 19.18
CA TRP A 948 -27.51 17.59 18.30
C TRP A 948 -27.53 16.07 18.42
N LYS A 949 -26.39 15.42 18.69
CA LYS A 949 -26.39 13.98 18.97
C LYS A 949 -27.24 13.64 20.18
N ARG A 950 -27.15 14.43 21.25
CA ARG A 950 -27.96 14.22 22.46
C ARG A 950 -29.44 14.38 22.15
N LEU A 951 -29.80 15.42 21.38
CA LEU A 951 -31.17 15.73 21.00
C LEU A 951 -31.80 14.66 20.10
N LEU A 952 -31.05 14.12 19.14
CA LEU A 952 -31.55 13.13 18.17
C LEU A 952 -31.57 11.69 18.72
N ARG A 953 -30.72 11.37 19.71
CA ARG A 953 -30.47 9.98 20.15
C ARG A 953 -31.74 9.18 20.44
N TRP A 954 -32.72 9.81 21.08
CA TRP A 954 -33.96 9.17 21.53
C TRP A 954 -35.22 9.71 20.84
N ARG A 955 -35.07 10.61 19.87
CA ARG A 955 -36.20 11.29 19.25
C ARG A 955 -37.00 10.38 18.31
N PHE A 956 -36.41 9.25 17.87
CA PHE A 956 -37.16 8.20 17.17
C PHE A 956 -38.29 7.59 18.01
N LEU A 957 -38.26 7.73 19.35
CA LEU A 957 -39.32 7.22 20.23
C LEU A 957 -40.67 7.90 19.97
N ASP A 958 -40.69 9.15 19.47
CA ASP A 958 -41.95 9.79 19.10
C ASP A 958 -42.59 9.18 17.85
N GLN A 959 -41.86 8.36 17.09
CA GLN A 959 -42.43 7.62 15.96
C GLN A 959 -42.98 6.25 16.37
N LEU A 960 -42.65 5.77 17.57
CA LEU A 960 -43.25 4.54 18.10
C LEU A 960 -44.71 4.77 18.51
N PRO A 961 -45.54 3.71 18.46
CA PRO A 961 -46.94 3.78 18.84
C PRO A 961 -47.10 4.04 20.34
N ILE A 962 -48.08 4.85 20.70
CA ILE A 962 -48.52 5.06 22.09
C ILE A 962 -49.89 4.39 22.23
N ASP A 963 -50.03 3.52 23.23
CA ASP A 963 -51.25 2.74 23.47
C ASP A 963 -51.74 1.97 22.22
N GLY A 964 -50.80 1.52 21.39
CA GLY A 964 -51.06 0.79 20.14
C GLY A 964 -51.61 1.64 18.99
N GLN A 965 -51.66 2.97 19.13
CA GLN A 965 -52.10 3.88 18.07
C GLN A 965 -50.92 4.34 17.20
N PRO A 966 -51.06 4.34 15.87
CA PRO A 966 -50.02 4.83 14.97
C PRO A 966 -49.83 6.33 15.08
N ARG A 967 -48.62 6.77 14.76
CA ARG A 967 -48.27 8.18 14.66
C ARG A 967 -48.70 8.75 13.30
N PRO A 968 -48.91 10.07 13.18
CA PRO A 968 -49.27 10.68 11.91
C PRO A 968 -48.24 10.37 10.81
N TYR A 969 -48.73 9.98 9.62
CA TYR A 969 -47.86 9.70 8.49
C TYR A 969 -47.42 11.00 7.79
N LEU A 970 -46.17 11.05 7.35
CA LEU A 970 -45.62 12.19 6.58
C LEU A 970 -46.27 12.32 5.20
N VAL A 971 -46.73 11.21 4.64
CA VAL A 971 -47.47 11.14 3.38
C VAL A 971 -48.64 10.19 3.50
N ASP A 972 -49.80 10.55 2.94
CA ASP A 972 -51.07 9.82 3.09
C ASP A 972 -51.50 9.07 1.81
N GLY A 973 -50.57 8.86 0.89
CA GLY A 973 -50.83 8.18 -0.38
C GLY A 973 -49.74 8.41 -1.42
N THR A 974 -49.99 7.98 -2.65
CA THR A 974 -49.12 8.25 -3.81
C THR A 974 -49.50 9.58 -4.43
N TYR A 975 -48.52 10.47 -4.61
CA TYR A 975 -48.68 11.75 -5.28
C TYR A 975 -47.98 11.75 -6.63
N VAL A 976 -48.70 12.16 -7.68
CA VAL A 976 -48.17 12.37 -9.03
C VAL A 976 -48.50 13.80 -9.43
N ASP A 977 -47.48 14.57 -9.83
CA ASP A 977 -47.60 15.99 -10.15
C ASP A 977 -48.35 16.81 -9.08
N GLY A 978 -48.01 16.56 -7.82
CA GLY A 978 -48.61 17.24 -6.66
C GLY A 978 -50.06 16.83 -6.34
N ARG A 979 -50.63 15.85 -7.05
CA ARG A 979 -51.99 15.35 -6.81
C ARG A 979 -51.95 13.93 -6.27
N ARG A 980 -52.74 13.67 -5.22
CA ARG A 980 -52.88 12.32 -4.66
C ARG A 980 -53.67 11.44 -5.63
N VAL A 981 -53.06 10.38 -6.12
CA VAL A 981 -53.65 9.43 -7.10
C VAL A 981 -53.98 8.06 -6.48
N LYS A 982 -53.44 7.75 -5.31
CA LYS A 982 -53.70 6.50 -4.58
C LYS A 982 -53.66 6.77 -3.08
N THR A 983 -54.59 6.20 -2.30
CA THR A 983 -54.56 6.26 -0.83
C THR A 983 -53.58 5.23 -0.26
N LEU A 984 -53.21 5.34 1.02
CA LEU A 984 -52.40 4.31 1.71
C LEU A 984 -53.03 2.90 1.65
N GLY A 985 -54.36 2.81 1.60
CA GLY A 985 -55.09 1.54 1.46
C GLY A 985 -55.08 0.94 0.05
N GLY A 986 -54.43 1.61 -0.92
CA GLY A 986 -54.34 1.16 -2.31
C GLY A 986 -55.50 1.60 -3.22
N THR A 987 -56.45 2.37 -2.72
CA THR A 987 -57.59 2.88 -3.52
C THR A 987 -57.11 3.98 -4.46
N LYS A 988 -57.25 3.79 -5.78
CA LYS A 988 -57.00 4.83 -6.78
C LYS A 988 -58.05 5.93 -6.71
N ILE A 989 -57.63 7.19 -6.83
CA ILE A 989 -58.46 8.40 -6.71
C ILE A 989 -58.79 8.97 -8.09
#